data_AF-A0A1M2V424-F1
#
_entry.id   AF-A0A1M2V424-F1
#
_cell.length_a   1.000
_cell.length_b   1.000
_cell.length_c   1.000
_cell.angle_alpha   90.00
_cell.angle_beta   90.00
_cell.angle_gamma   90.00
#
_symmetry.space_group_name_H-M   'P 1'
#
loop_
_entity.id
_entity.type
_entity.pdbx_description
1 polymer ?
#
loop_
_entity_poly.entity_id
_entity_poly.type
_entity_poly.pdbx_seq_one_letter_code
_entity_poly.pdbx_strand_id
1 'polypeptide(L)'
;MPGLPRMHHCAKKALLIGLQYSTTLKEVDPVWELRGAHEDPKTVQQLLIDVYDYKAEDITILLDDPEHQYVWPTRENILAAMRDLVKGAQPGDHFVFSFSGHGSQVVNTDGTEEDGFDETLIPVDAILDPETNTFEGYIKDDDVRKIIVDSLPSGSRCVMVFDCCHSGTASDLPNVFSDGLASPCSPLTTFNPSRLPWKHSAASTDMEQISFQRTSAADRADDSAQFAWMRGHGRKRSLTMPPESPGPDVTSWSACMDSQITYGGRKGGFFIKALTDALRINPHQTHAELLQSVRRELAKYTAAHNMRRTGRGKGAEQHHPQAEPAMSPRAQGKATLSILRSFLIGTRHHLGAKYAKHVFESTAGPLYLSLSLIFLGFLLLHPRHNNMAIPTKRARTQEPDQSIAPSASKPTAQTCHLVKLPLELLADVLSYMPSTRDVLALARTSKHFCSVLVDKPATVFIWRHARARCVLGPIPELLPGMGEATYAAFLFDSGICENCGKRSQAQYYSFSLRVRLCEDMRKCLPAWRSSHLHEITQEDEVQYPDIIQWIPHMDRMDEYHRGKVYVRTDTWHKAIDERKRAYLLGQDAISAYVETKQVFADTLPGKMEIFKNLVQWRDNRQATRALYTQIGLATAKLHAGLIGSSKWEILQSPTYSGIHYAKLRCYEKWTEPEFETIKEVVIAEVAAQKKRKVVREQDLTLHRKRSESETEYARLRKADPKAIFPSFPEFRKLSVVKTVEASSSAKNASFTDPFVASLLKDNLDQWRDTARAALAVVLGFSGWKTMSKKKLHPVDRMTAQFRCKRCDAAGKDTGKDGGLDLARACEHICALSKKARNKQRWSAVYLVPDQRAVDAVSQVLELCGTKPESVDSFTIADSVGDRIQCTSCSLNMDARSVGRHCKRHEECIFALLPESGVSGERLIQHGLTAKLIEHTTEAASQRDEQAYGCRHCRPTPVNDQEPATHIQRRPKLMNFNGLRSHLKEKHGVEWIADEDFFLQKNSATPNSNRT
;
A
#
# COMPACT_ATOMS: atom_id res chain seq x y z
N MET A 1 -58.22 2.88 -24.94
CA MET A 1 -56.80 2.47 -24.97
C MET A 1 -55.94 3.61 -24.44
N PRO A 2 -55.40 3.52 -23.21
CA PRO A 2 -54.29 4.38 -22.79
C PRO A 2 -53.06 4.07 -23.67
N GLY A 3 -52.25 5.08 -23.98
CA GLY A 3 -51.10 4.92 -24.88
C GLY A 3 -49.95 4.14 -24.24
N LEU A 4 -49.19 3.40 -25.06
CA LEU A 4 -47.90 2.84 -24.67
C LEU A 4 -46.94 3.98 -24.28
N PRO A 5 -46.18 3.87 -23.18
CA PRO A 5 -45.19 4.88 -22.83
C PRO A 5 -44.08 4.92 -23.89
N ARG A 6 -43.60 6.13 -24.21
CA ARG A 6 -42.38 6.29 -25.01
C ARG A 6 -41.22 5.61 -24.30
N MET A 7 -40.45 4.78 -24.99
CA MET A 7 -39.27 4.15 -24.42
C MET A 7 -38.26 5.23 -24.04
N HIS A 8 -37.91 5.30 -22.75
CA HIS A 8 -36.89 6.21 -22.27
C HIS A 8 -35.52 5.75 -22.80
N HIS A 9 -34.72 6.65 -23.34
CA HIS A 9 -33.33 6.34 -23.65
C HIS A 9 -32.55 6.24 -22.32
N CYS A 10 -31.72 5.21 -22.19
CA CYS A 10 -30.79 5.03 -21.07
C CYS A 10 -29.73 6.14 -21.15
N ALA A 11 -29.72 7.06 -20.19
CA ALA A 11 -28.67 8.07 -20.07
C ALA A 11 -27.40 7.44 -19.50
N LYS A 12 -26.23 7.86 -19.99
CA LYS A 12 -24.91 7.36 -19.59
C LYS A 12 -24.04 8.52 -19.13
N LYS A 13 -23.99 8.79 -17.82
CA LYS A 13 -23.29 9.96 -17.26
C LYS A 13 -22.08 9.56 -16.42
N ALA A 14 -21.02 10.35 -16.44
CA ALA A 14 -19.83 10.09 -15.62
C ALA A 14 -19.25 11.32 -14.93
N LEU A 15 -18.64 11.11 -13.76
CA LEU A 15 -17.84 12.08 -13.03
C LEU A 15 -16.46 11.47 -12.73
N LEU A 16 -15.40 12.07 -13.26
CA LEU A 16 -14.04 11.55 -13.19
C LEU A 16 -13.12 12.61 -12.55
N ILE A 17 -12.54 12.29 -11.39
CA ILE A 17 -11.80 13.21 -10.54
C ILE A 17 -10.34 12.73 -10.40
N GLY A 18 -9.37 13.61 -10.60
CA GLY A 18 -7.94 13.30 -10.49
C GLY A 18 -7.17 14.40 -9.77
N LEU A 19 -6.56 14.08 -8.63
CA LEU A 19 -5.79 15.04 -7.82
C LEU A 19 -4.30 14.69 -7.76
N GLN A 20 -3.46 15.61 -8.22
CA GLN A 20 -2.00 15.53 -8.11
C GLN A 20 -1.46 16.31 -6.88
N TYR A 21 -2.24 17.23 -6.32
CA TYR A 21 -1.86 18.16 -5.23
C TYR A 21 -0.62 18.98 -5.60
N SER A 22 -0.59 19.44 -6.85
CA SER A 22 0.62 19.99 -7.48
C SER A 22 0.99 21.40 -7.01
N THR A 23 0.07 22.05 -6.29
CA THR A 23 0.11 23.44 -5.80
C THR A 23 -0.14 23.56 -4.29
N THR A 24 -0.92 22.69 -3.65
CA THR A 24 -1.28 22.80 -2.23
C THR A 24 -0.42 21.94 -1.32
N LEU A 25 -0.73 20.64 -1.15
CA LEU A 25 -0.04 19.77 -0.16
C LEU A 25 1.47 19.61 -0.41
N LYS A 26 1.91 19.81 -1.66
CA LYS A 26 3.33 19.80 -2.06
C LYS A 26 4.17 20.91 -1.42
N GLU A 27 3.56 22.03 -1.04
CA GLU A 27 4.27 23.10 -0.30
C GLU A 27 4.53 22.70 1.16
N VAL A 28 3.75 21.75 1.71
CA VAL A 28 3.93 21.20 3.05
C VAL A 28 4.99 20.08 3.06
N ASP A 29 4.87 19.09 2.17
CA ASP A 29 5.94 18.12 1.88
C ASP A 29 5.81 17.59 0.42
N PRO A 30 6.87 17.61 -0.40
CA PRO A 30 6.90 17.01 -1.73
C PRO A 30 6.46 15.53 -1.81
N VAL A 31 6.39 14.80 -0.70
CA VAL A 31 5.87 13.41 -0.62
C VAL A 31 4.38 13.32 -0.98
N TRP A 32 3.61 14.41 -0.82
CA TRP A 32 2.17 14.43 -1.11
C TRP A 32 1.84 14.60 -2.61
N GLU A 33 2.81 14.86 -3.50
CA GLU A 33 2.53 15.10 -4.93
C GLU A 33 2.29 13.78 -5.71
N LEU A 34 1.03 13.46 -6.03
CA LEU A 34 0.62 12.25 -6.78
C LEU A 34 0.86 12.38 -8.29
N ARG A 35 2.13 12.51 -8.70
CA ARG A 35 2.55 12.74 -10.09
C ARG A 35 2.00 11.68 -11.06
N GLY A 36 0.93 12.03 -11.76
CA GLY A 36 0.26 11.20 -12.77
C GLY A 36 -1.23 10.97 -12.54
N ALA A 37 -1.83 11.34 -11.40
CA ALA A 37 -3.25 11.11 -11.12
C ALA A 37 -4.19 11.75 -12.17
N HIS A 38 -3.78 12.89 -12.76
CA HIS A 38 -4.50 13.54 -13.87
C HIS A 38 -4.69 12.67 -15.12
N GLU A 39 -3.89 11.62 -15.30
CA GLU A 39 -3.99 10.72 -16.44
C GLU A 39 -5.07 9.64 -16.24
N ASP A 40 -5.54 9.42 -15.02
CA ASP A 40 -6.53 8.38 -14.71
C ASP A 40 -7.94 8.76 -15.19
N PRO A 41 -8.48 9.97 -14.90
CA PRO A 41 -9.72 10.45 -15.53
C PRO A 41 -9.69 10.37 -17.06
N LYS A 42 -8.57 10.73 -17.69
CA LYS A 42 -8.40 10.65 -19.15
C LYS A 42 -8.43 9.19 -19.65
N THR A 43 -7.77 8.27 -18.92
CA THR A 43 -7.77 6.84 -19.25
C THR A 43 -9.17 6.22 -19.12
N VAL A 44 -9.93 6.62 -18.09
CA VAL A 44 -11.32 6.16 -17.89
C VAL A 44 -12.26 6.80 -18.91
N GLN A 45 -12.17 8.11 -19.19
CA GLN A 45 -12.96 8.78 -20.22
C GLN A 45 -12.81 8.08 -21.58
N GLN A 46 -11.57 7.81 -21.99
CA GLN A 46 -11.31 7.12 -23.26
C GLN A 46 -11.88 5.69 -23.26
N LEU A 47 -11.91 4.97 -22.13
CA LEU A 47 -12.58 3.66 -22.03
C LEU A 47 -14.11 3.80 -22.21
N LEU A 48 -14.71 4.76 -21.52
CA LEU A 48 -16.16 4.96 -21.54
C LEU A 48 -16.66 5.35 -22.94
N ILE A 49 -15.91 6.18 -23.65
CA ILE A 49 -16.20 6.56 -25.04
C ILE A 49 -15.95 5.35 -25.99
N ASP A 50 -14.74 4.79 -26.02
CA ASP A 50 -14.34 3.78 -27.00
C ASP A 50 -15.12 2.46 -26.90
N VAL A 51 -15.46 2.04 -25.69
CA VAL A 51 -15.93 0.66 -25.39
C VAL A 51 -17.38 0.63 -24.91
N TYR A 52 -17.83 1.66 -24.19
CA TYR A 52 -19.15 1.69 -23.56
C TYR A 52 -20.09 2.74 -24.16
N ASP A 53 -19.67 3.46 -25.19
CA ASP A 53 -20.51 4.41 -25.95
C ASP A 53 -21.12 5.49 -25.04
N TYR A 54 -20.32 6.01 -24.10
CA TYR A 54 -20.62 7.28 -23.41
C TYR A 54 -20.25 8.43 -24.33
N LYS A 55 -21.05 9.49 -24.37
CA LYS A 55 -20.67 10.72 -25.08
C LYS A 55 -19.71 11.55 -24.23
N ALA A 56 -18.84 12.32 -24.88
CA ALA A 56 -17.97 13.27 -24.18
C ALA A 56 -18.77 14.37 -23.44
N GLU A 57 -19.93 14.77 -23.94
CA GLU A 57 -20.82 15.78 -23.32
C GLU A 57 -21.47 15.32 -22.01
N ASP A 58 -21.55 14.00 -21.77
CA ASP A 58 -22.11 13.40 -20.55
C ASP A 58 -21.03 13.03 -19.51
N ILE A 59 -19.76 13.41 -19.74
CA ILE A 59 -18.61 13.09 -18.87
C ILE A 59 -18.00 14.37 -18.27
N THR A 60 -18.24 14.61 -16.99
CA THR A 60 -17.62 15.69 -16.21
C THR A 60 -16.23 15.27 -15.70
N ILE A 61 -15.23 16.14 -15.85
CA ILE A 61 -13.86 15.93 -15.35
C ILE A 61 -13.42 17.08 -14.44
N LEU A 62 -12.85 16.75 -13.27
CA LEU A 62 -12.24 17.71 -12.33
C LEU A 62 -10.75 17.38 -12.10
N LEU A 63 -9.85 18.36 -12.29
CA LEU A 63 -8.39 18.21 -12.11
C LEU A 63 -7.79 19.46 -11.44
N ASP A 64 -6.79 19.31 -10.55
CA ASP A 64 -5.98 20.42 -10.05
C ASP A 64 -4.86 20.80 -11.04
N ASP A 65 -5.23 21.07 -12.29
CA ASP A 65 -4.24 21.43 -13.32
C ASP A 65 -3.78 22.90 -13.16
N PRO A 66 -2.46 23.19 -13.17
CA PRO A 66 -1.97 24.56 -12.98
C PRO A 66 -2.43 25.57 -14.04
N GLU A 67 -2.82 25.10 -15.22
CA GLU A 67 -3.29 25.92 -16.34
C GLU A 67 -4.78 26.27 -16.21
N HIS A 68 -5.48 25.72 -15.22
CA HIS A 68 -6.92 25.87 -14.95
C HIS A 68 -7.79 25.53 -16.18
N GLN A 69 -7.38 24.52 -16.96
CA GLN A 69 -8.16 24.00 -18.09
C GLN A 69 -9.43 23.26 -17.63
N TYR A 70 -9.40 22.68 -16.42
CA TYR A 70 -10.51 21.98 -15.79
C TYR A 70 -10.97 22.69 -14.52
N VAL A 71 -12.22 22.43 -14.12
CA VAL A 71 -12.72 22.91 -12.81
C VAL A 71 -11.95 22.19 -11.71
N TRP A 72 -11.30 22.96 -10.83
CA TRP A 72 -10.48 22.41 -9.76
C TRP A 72 -11.32 21.58 -8.76
N PRO A 73 -10.83 20.40 -8.32
CA PRO A 73 -11.53 19.49 -7.43
C PRO A 73 -11.46 19.95 -5.97
N THR A 74 -12.05 21.12 -5.70
CA THR A 74 -12.30 21.62 -4.34
C THR A 74 -13.42 20.83 -3.66
N ARG A 75 -13.52 20.90 -2.33
CA ARG A 75 -14.58 20.23 -1.56
C ARG A 75 -15.96 20.60 -2.08
N GLU A 76 -16.19 21.89 -2.36
CA GLU A 76 -17.44 22.39 -2.91
C GLU A 76 -17.70 21.88 -4.33
N ASN A 77 -16.71 21.98 -5.23
CA ASN A 77 -16.86 21.57 -6.64
C ASN A 77 -17.10 20.06 -6.79
N ILE A 78 -16.43 19.23 -5.98
CA ILE A 78 -16.66 17.78 -5.95
C ILE A 78 -18.10 17.50 -5.50
N LEU A 79 -18.56 18.09 -4.38
CA LEU A 79 -19.91 17.87 -3.85
C LEU A 79 -21.00 18.42 -4.77
N ALA A 80 -20.73 19.49 -5.52
CA ALA A 80 -21.62 20.00 -6.57
C ALA A 80 -21.71 19.01 -7.75
N ALA A 81 -20.57 18.59 -8.30
CA ALA A 81 -20.51 17.66 -9.41
C ALA A 81 -21.13 16.28 -9.08
N MET A 82 -20.96 15.78 -7.84
CA MET A 82 -21.63 14.55 -7.37
C MET A 82 -23.16 14.67 -7.40
N ARG A 83 -23.71 15.84 -7.07
CA ARG A 83 -25.17 16.09 -7.16
C ARG A 83 -25.61 16.18 -8.62
N ASP A 84 -24.89 16.91 -9.46
CA ASP A 84 -25.21 17.04 -10.89
C ASP A 84 -25.05 15.73 -11.67
N LEU A 85 -24.20 14.79 -11.22
CA LEU A 85 -24.11 13.42 -11.75
C LEU A 85 -25.46 12.69 -11.65
N VAL A 86 -26.05 12.61 -10.45
CA VAL A 86 -27.31 11.87 -10.21
C VAL A 86 -28.58 12.70 -10.47
N LYS A 87 -28.46 14.01 -10.68
CA LYS A 87 -29.56 14.92 -10.98
C LYS A 87 -30.38 14.45 -12.18
N GLY A 88 -31.66 14.19 -11.94
CA GLY A 88 -32.64 13.75 -12.93
C GLY A 88 -32.63 12.26 -13.27
N ALA A 89 -31.81 11.44 -12.61
CA ALA A 89 -31.65 10.01 -12.89
C ALA A 89 -32.99 9.25 -12.96
N GLN A 90 -33.09 8.35 -13.94
CA GLN A 90 -34.24 7.48 -14.18
C GLN A 90 -33.89 5.98 -14.05
N PRO A 91 -34.88 5.09 -13.83
CA PRO A 91 -34.70 3.65 -13.95
C PRO A 91 -34.09 3.25 -15.30
N GLY A 92 -33.00 2.49 -15.27
CA GLY A 92 -32.27 2.04 -16.46
C GLY A 92 -31.06 2.90 -16.84
N ASP A 93 -30.90 4.11 -16.29
CA ASP A 93 -29.71 4.95 -16.53
C ASP A 93 -28.43 4.35 -15.93
N HIS A 94 -27.28 4.66 -16.53
CA HIS A 94 -25.95 4.18 -16.13
C HIS A 94 -25.07 5.36 -15.68
N PHE A 95 -24.47 5.22 -14.49
CA PHE A 95 -23.60 6.22 -13.88
C PHE A 95 -22.20 5.66 -13.65
N VAL A 96 -21.17 6.50 -13.82
CA VAL A 96 -19.79 6.18 -13.42
C VAL A 96 -19.24 7.28 -12.53
N PHE A 97 -18.69 6.89 -11.38
CA PHE A 97 -17.93 7.78 -10.50
C PHE A 97 -16.50 7.25 -10.38
N SER A 98 -15.49 8.09 -10.63
CA SER A 98 -14.09 7.69 -10.51
C SER A 98 -13.29 8.74 -9.74
N PHE A 99 -12.49 8.30 -8.78
CA PHE A 99 -11.60 9.16 -7.99
C PHE A 99 -10.17 8.57 -7.95
N SER A 100 -9.18 9.37 -8.38
CA SER A 100 -7.74 9.11 -8.23
C SER A 100 -7.14 10.27 -7.43
N GLY A 101 -6.56 10.00 -6.27
CA GLY A 101 -6.16 11.02 -5.30
C GLY A 101 -5.70 10.42 -3.98
N HIS A 102 -5.46 11.25 -2.96
CA HIS A 102 -5.23 10.76 -1.60
C HIS A 102 -6.53 10.32 -0.95
N GLY A 103 -6.43 9.23 -0.20
CA GLY A 103 -7.43 8.80 0.77
C GLY A 103 -6.79 8.74 2.15
N SER A 104 -7.57 9.05 3.19
CA SER A 104 -7.13 9.02 4.58
C SER A 104 -8.24 8.48 5.48
N GLN A 105 -7.85 7.75 6.51
CA GLN A 105 -8.75 7.36 7.59
C GLN A 105 -8.86 8.51 8.60
N VAL A 106 -10.09 8.90 8.96
CA VAL A 106 -10.37 9.75 10.14
C VAL A 106 -11.10 8.92 11.20
N VAL A 107 -11.03 9.28 12.48
CA VAL A 107 -11.71 8.49 13.52
C VAL A 107 -13.22 8.61 13.33
N ASN A 108 -13.91 7.48 13.15
CA ASN A 108 -15.36 7.44 12.98
C ASN A 108 -16.06 7.92 14.26
N THR A 109 -16.93 8.93 14.11
CA THR A 109 -17.61 9.63 15.22
C THR A 109 -19.09 9.27 15.40
N ASP A 110 -19.71 8.56 14.45
CA ASP A 110 -21.14 8.24 14.41
C ASP A 110 -21.45 6.73 14.48
N GLY A 111 -20.40 5.90 14.40
CA GLY A 111 -20.40 4.46 14.65
C GLY A 111 -20.90 3.61 13.47
N THR A 112 -20.74 4.05 12.22
CA THR A 112 -21.06 3.27 11.01
C THR A 112 -20.07 2.12 10.76
N GLU A 113 -18.78 2.43 10.53
CA GLU A 113 -17.74 1.50 10.03
C GLU A 113 -17.28 0.44 11.06
N GLU A 114 -16.80 -0.72 10.59
CA GLU A 114 -16.46 -1.87 11.45
C GLU A 114 -15.09 -1.77 12.15
N ASP A 115 -14.09 -1.11 11.55
CA ASP A 115 -12.74 -0.98 12.13
C ASP A 115 -12.61 0.21 13.11
N GLY A 116 -13.47 1.22 12.95
CA GLY A 116 -13.53 2.43 13.78
C GLY A 116 -13.03 3.71 13.10
N PHE A 117 -12.80 3.70 11.79
CA PHE A 117 -12.44 4.87 11.00
C PHE A 117 -13.46 5.13 9.89
N ASP A 118 -13.60 6.38 9.44
CA ASP A 118 -14.29 6.71 8.19
C ASP A 118 -13.24 6.84 7.09
N GLU A 119 -13.49 6.23 5.94
CA GLU A 119 -12.66 6.51 4.76
C GLU A 119 -12.98 7.87 4.15
N THR A 120 -11.95 8.69 3.93
CA THR A 120 -12.10 10.06 3.45
C THR A 120 -11.34 10.32 2.16
N LEU A 121 -12.01 10.98 1.22
CA LEU A 121 -11.40 11.55 0.02
C LEU A 121 -10.85 12.92 0.38
N ILE A 122 -9.64 13.25 -0.10
CA ILE A 122 -8.95 14.51 0.20
C ILE A 122 -9.06 15.45 -1.03
N PRO A 123 -9.86 16.54 -0.98
CA PRO A 123 -9.91 17.57 -2.03
C PRO A 123 -8.61 18.39 -2.17
N VAL A 124 -8.51 19.22 -3.22
CA VAL A 124 -7.31 20.06 -3.46
C VAL A 124 -7.13 21.15 -2.39
N ASP A 125 -8.24 21.64 -1.85
CA ASP A 125 -8.37 22.67 -0.81
C ASP A 125 -8.38 22.12 0.63
N ALA A 126 -8.09 20.82 0.80
CA ALA A 126 -7.91 20.23 2.13
C ALA A 126 -6.63 20.77 2.80
N ILE A 127 -6.73 21.12 4.08
CA ILE A 127 -5.62 21.64 4.88
C ILE A 127 -5.07 20.51 5.74
N LEU A 128 -3.76 20.28 5.71
CA LEU A 128 -3.08 19.33 6.59
C LEU A 128 -2.63 20.03 7.87
N ASP A 129 -3.13 19.59 9.02
CA ASP A 129 -2.59 19.96 10.33
C ASP A 129 -1.27 19.19 10.57
N PRO A 130 -0.11 19.89 10.71
CA PRO A 130 1.19 19.25 10.92
C PRO A 130 1.40 18.73 12.36
N GLU A 131 0.58 19.11 13.34
CA GLU A 131 0.71 18.66 14.74
C GLU A 131 -0.07 17.37 15.00
N THR A 132 -1.33 17.28 14.53
CA THR A 132 -2.12 16.03 14.64
C THR A 132 -1.94 15.07 13.46
N ASN A 133 -1.36 15.54 12.35
CA ASN A 133 -1.30 14.83 11.07
C ASN A 133 -2.70 14.36 10.60
N THR A 134 -3.68 15.27 10.67
CA THR A 134 -5.04 15.06 10.13
C THR A 134 -5.37 16.13 9.09
N PHE A 135 -6.34 15.84 8.22
CA PHE A 135 -6.83 16.81 7.24
C PHE A 135 -8.09 17.50 7.76
N GLU A 136 -8.22 18.79 7.47
CA GLU A 136 -9.50 19.51 7.44
C GLU A 136 -10.00 19.63 5.99
N GLY A 137 -11.31 19.82 5.79
CA GLY A 137 -11.90 20.02 4.46
C GLY A 137 -12.11 18.74 3.62
N TYR A 138 -11.93 17.54 4.20
CA TYR A 138 -12.16 16.27 3.53
C TYR A 138 -13.65 15.97 3.21
N ILE A 139 -13.88 14.92 2.42
CA ILE A 139 -15.20 14.36 2.12
C ILE A 139 -15.25 12.92 2.65
N LYS A 140 -16.20 12.60 3.53
CA LYS A 140 -16.42 11.22 4.02
C LYS A 140 -17.05 10.36 2.92
N ASP A 141 -16.76 9.06 2.95
CA ASP A 141 -17.51 8.02 2.24
C ASP A 141 -19.05 8.13 2.42
N ASP A 142 -19.52 8.46 3.62
CA ASP A 142 -20.94 8.58 3.95
C ASP A 142 -21.59 9.79 3.25
N ASP A 143 -20.84 10.87 2.96
CA ASP A 143 -21.28 11.96 2.08
C ASP A 143 -21.37 11.47 0.61
N VAL A 144 -20.41 10.66 0.14
CA VAL A 144 -20.43 10.07 -1.22
C VAL A 144 -21.61 9.11 -1.38
N ARG A 145 -21.84 8.25 -0.39
CA ARG A 145 -22.99 7.33 -0.30
C ARG A 145 -24.31 8.10 -0.36
N LYS A 146 -24.46 9.09 0.52
CA LYS A 146 -25.68 9.89 0.67
C LYS A 146 -26.00 10.74 -0.56
N ILE A 147 -24.99 11.26 -1.26
CA ILE A 147 -25.20 12.06 -2.48
C ILE A 147 -25.42 11.15 -3.69
N ILE A 148 -24.59 10.12 -3.90
CA ILE A 148 -24.66 9.28 -5.10
C ILE A 148 -25.62 8.09 -4.89
N VAL A 149 -25.29 7.18 -3.97
CA VAL A 149 -25.95 5.87 -3.83
C VAL A 149 -27.41 6.00 -3.39
N ASP A 150 -27.67 6.79 -2.34
CA ASP A 150 -29.01 6.92 -1.76
C ASP A 150 -29.95 7.82 -2.61
N SER A 151 -29.42 8.55 -3.61
CA SER A 151 -30.20 9.37 -4.56
C SER A 151 -30.63 8.63 -5.83
N LEU A 152 -30.10 7.42 -6.09
CA LEU A 152 -30.31 6.72 -7.37
C LEU A 152 -31.64 5.92 -7.38
N PRO A 153 -32.41 5.99 -8.49
CA PRO A 153 -33.68 5.26 -8.58
C PRO A 153 -33.46 3.76 -8.76
N SER A 154 -34.46 2.99 -8.30
CA SER A 154 -34.60 1.56 -8.57
C SER A 154 -34.36 1.22 -10.06
N GLY A 155 -33.53 0.23 -10.33
CA GLY A 155 -33.20 -0.20 -11.69
C GLY A 155 -32.19 0.65 -12.47
N SER A 156 -31.68 1.77 -11.93
CA SER A 156 -30.46 2.41 -12.44
C SER A 156 -29.20 1.61 -12.06
N ARG A 157 -28.09 1.83 -12.77
CA ARG A 157 -26.78 1.23 -12.47
C ARG A 157 -25.74 2.29 -12.12
N CYS A 158 -24.86 2.02 -11.17
CA CYS A 158 -23.71 2.87 -10.88
C CYS A 158 -22.43 2.04 -10.69
N VAL A 159 -21.34 2.47 -11.34
CA VAL A 159 -19.99 1.90 -11.14
C VAL A 159 -19.10 2.95 -10.50
N MET A 160 -18.63 2.67 -9.29
CA MET A 160 -17.74 3.53 -8.52
C MET A 160 -16.31 2.95 -8.57
N VAL A 161 -15.31 3.80 -8.77
CA VAL A 161 -13.90 3.38 -8.93
C VAL A 161 -12.96 4.27 -8.12
N PHE A 162 -12.16 3.66 -7.24
CA PHE A 162 -11.28 4.36 -6.30
C PHE A 162 -9.82 3.88 -6.41
N ASP A 163 -8.90 4.77 -6.78
CA ASP A 163 -7.44 4.53 -6.75
C ASP A 163 -6.75 5.41 -5.69
N CYS A 164 -7.26 5.32 -4.46
CA CYS A 164 -6.76 5.99 -3.25
C CYS A 164 -6.39 4.96 -2.16
N CYS A 165 -5.41 5.29 -1.32
CA CYS A 165 -5.08 4.49 -0.13
C CYS A 165 -6.27 4.47 0.83
N HIS A 166 -6.46 3.35 1.54
CA HIS A 166 -7.58 3.16 2.47
C HIS A 166 -8.94 3.39 1.79
N SER A 167 -9.40 2.34 1.08
CA SER A 167 -10.57 2.44 0.20
C SER A 167 -11.36 1.13 0.06
N GLY A 168 -11.20 0.17 0.98
CA GLY A 168 -12.02 -1.05 0.98
C GLY A 168 -13.50 -0.76 1.24
N THR A 169 -13.80 0.28 2.01
CA THR A 169 -15.15 0.67 2.42
C THR A 169 -15.63 2.04 1.92
N ALA A 170 -14.84 2.80 1.15
CA ALA A 170 -15.05 4.21 0.73
C ALA A 170 -16.31 4.55 -0.12
N SER A 171 -17.35 3.72 -0.07
CA SER A 171 -18.69 3.93 -0.64
C SER A 171 -19.81 3.25 0.20
N ASP A 172 -19.51 2.77 1.41
CA ASP A 172 -20.41 2.11 2.40
C ASP A 172 -21.41 1.11 1.75
N LEU A 173 -20.90 0.21 0.90
CA LEU A 173 -21.72 -0.79 0.22
C LEU A 173 -21.82 -2.09 1.05
N PRO A 174 -23.04 -2.66 1.22
CA PRO A 174 -23.30 -3.71 2.22
C PRO A 174 -22.79 -5.13 1.86
N ASN A 175 -22.01 -5.29 0.79
CA ASN A 175 -21.49 -6.59 0.32
C ASN A 175 -20.06 -6.45 -0.21
N VAL A 176 -19.05 -6.77 0.58
CA VAL A 176 -17.65 -6.85 0.13
C VAL A 176 -17.34 -8.28 -0.34
N PHE A 177 -16.91 -8.44 -1.59
CA PHE A 177 -16.63 -9.76 -2.17
C PHE A 177 -15.12 -10.04 -2.20
N SER A 178 -14.62 -10.76 -1.19
CA SER A 178 -13.24 -11.27 -1.17
C SER A 178 -13.22 -12.80 -1.18
N ASP A 179 -12.42 -13.37 -2.08
CA ASP A 179 -12.42 -14.80 -2.46
C ASP A 179 -11.28 -15.61 -1.79
N GLY A 180 -10.70 -15.09 -0.70
CA GLY A 180 -9.73 -15.78 0.16
C GLY A 180 -8.36 -16.10 -0.46
N LEU A 181 -8.19 -15.87 -1.77
CA LEU A 181 -6.93 -16.08 -2.49
C LEU A 181 -5.93 -14.97 -2.17
N ALA A 182 -4.67 -15.36 -1.90
CA ALA A 182 -3.61 -14.41 -1.57
C ALA A 182 -3.31 -13.45 -2.74
N SER A 183 -3.38 -12.15 -2.48
CA SER A 183 -2.99 -11.10 -3.43
C SER A 183 -1.56 -11.29 -3.94
N PRO A 184 -1.26 -10.91 -5.20
CA PRO A 184 0.11 -10.94 -5.72
C PRO A 184 1.03 -10.05 -4.87
N CYS A 185 2.29 -10.46 -4.71
CA CYS A 185 3.22 -9.79 -3.81
C CYS A 185 3.39 -8.30 -4.15
N SER A 186 3.24 -7.45 -3.13
CA SER A 186 3.40 -5.99 -3.20
C SER A 186 4.74 -5.57 -3.83
N PRO A 187 4.81 -4.42 -4.53
CA PRO A 187 6.04 -3.95 -5.14
C PRO A 187 7.14 -3.64 -4.10
N LEU A 188 8.39 -3.89 -4.47
CA LEU A 188 9.55 -3.66 -3.61
C LEU A 188 9.86 -2.16 -3.51
N THR A 189 9.84 -1.61 -2.31
CA THR A 189 10.14 -0.21 -2.03
C THR A 189 11.58 -0.02 -1.52
N THR A 190 12.08 1.21 -1.64
CA THR A 190 13.23 1.75 -0.90
C THR A 190 12.79 2.68 0.24
N PHE A 191 11.48 2.82 0.46
CA PHE A 191 10.91 3.64 1.52
C PHE A 191 10.93 2.88 2.84
N ASN A 192 11.55 3.47 3.86
CA ASN A 192 11.48 2.98 5.22
C ASN A 192 10.11 3.35 5.82
N PRO A 193 9.24 2.38 6.19
CA PRO A 193 7.91 2.68 6.74
C PRO A 193 7.95 3.37 8.12
N SER A 194 9.14 3.56 8.71
CA SER A 194 9.35 4.38 9.91
C SER A 194 9.46 5.89 9.65
N ARG A 195 9.29 6.36 8.41
CA ARG A 195 9.30 7.80 8.03
C ARG A 195 7.92 8.35 7.61
N LEU A 196 6.84 7.60 7.83
CA LEU A 196 5.48 8.05 7.53
C LEU A 196 4.78 8.46 8.86
N PRO A 197 4.11 9.63 8.93
CA PRO A 197 3.65 10.22 10.20
C PRO A 197 2.39 9.58 10.81
N TRP A 198 1.61 8.80 10.05
CA TRP A 198 0.36 8.11 10.48
C TRP A 198 0.51 7.03 11.58
N LYS A 199 1.52 7.13 12.45
CA LYS A 199 1.75 6.27 13.62
C LYS A 199 1.63 7.03 14.93
N HIS A 200 0.48 7.65 15.17
CA HIS A 200 0.16 8.21 16.48
C HIS A 200 -0.21 7.11 17.49
N SER A 201 0.84 6.53 18.09
CA SER A 201 0.77 6.20 19.51
C SER A 201 0.49 7.49 20.28
N ALA A 202 -0.47 7.47 21.20
CA ALA A 202 -0.97 8.69 21.82
C ALA A 202 0.08 9.44 22.66
N ALA A 203 0.10 10.76 22.50
CA ALA A 203 0.56 11.75 23.47
C ALA A 203 -0.51 12.86 23.54
N SER A 204 -0.56 13.58 24.65
CA SER A 204 -1.60 14.57 24.97
C SER A 204 -1.03 15.96 25.16
N THR A 205 -1.72 16.97 24.63
CA THR A 205 -1.76 18.35 25.14
C THR A 205 -3.20 18.89 24.93
N ASP A 206 -3.56 19.95 25.65
CA ASP A 206 -4.94 20.37 25.89
C ASP A 206 -5.33 21.72 25.23
N MET A 207 -6.62 22.08 25.41
CA MET A 207 -7.24 23.42 25.27
C MET A 207 -7.49 23.96 23.85
N GLU A 208 -8.36 24.95 23.62
CA GLU A 208 -9.71 25.31 24.13
C GLU A 208 -10.13 26.61 23.39
N GLN A 209 -11.44 26.89 23.25
CA GLN A 209 -12.01 28.16 22.74
C GLN A 209 -11.81 28.34 21.21
N ILE A 210 -12.81 28.79 20.41
CA ILE A 210 -13.54 30.06 20.52
C ILE A 210 -15.05 29.91 20.20
N SER A 211 -15.81 30.96 20.50
CA SER A 211 -17.26 31.02 20.64
C SER A 211 -18.09 31.14 19.35
N PHE A 212 -19.18 30.36 19.29
CA PHE A 212 -20.57 30.83 19.28
C PHE A 212 -20.95 32.04 18.38
N GLN A 213 -21.81 31.81 17.37
CA GLN A 213 -22.85 32.79 17.00
C GLN A 213 -24.10 32.11 16.45
N ARG A 214 -25.27 32.70 16.72
CA ARG A 214 -26.59 32.08 16.50
C ARG A 214 -27.65 33.13 16.18
N THR A 215 -28.21 33.10 14.97
CA THR A 215 -29.38 33.90 14.54
C THR A 215 -30.17 33.11 13.48
N SER A 216 -31.49 33.27 13.30
CA SER A 216 -32.60 33.51 14.26
C SER A 216 -33.94 33.47 13.49
N ALA A 217 -35.02 32.97 14.12
CA ALA A 217 -36.42 33.03 13.65
C ALA A 217 -36.76 32.25 12.34
N ALA A 218 -38.01 31.92 11.99
CA ALA A 218 -39.25 31.54 12.73
C ALA A 218 -40.27 31.02 11.66
N ASP A 219 -41.53 30.60 11.89
CA ASP A 219 -42.37 30.51 13.11
C ASP A 219 -43.53 29.49 12.89
N ARG A 220 -44.01 28.84 13.98
CA ARG A 220 -45.29 28.06 14.13
C ARG A 220 -45.57 26.85 13.20
N ALA A 221 -46.52 25.96 13.51
CA ALA A 221 -46.92 25.27 14.76
C ALA A 221 -48.06 24.26 14.45
N ASP A 222 -48.05 23.06 15.06
CA ASP A 222 -49.26 22.36 15.57
C ASP A 222 -48.84 21.20 16.52
N ASP A 223 -49.70 20.84 17.48
CA ASP A 223 -49.33 20.07 18.67
C ASP A 223 -49.84 18.62 18.71
N SER A 224 -48.91 17.66 18.63
CA SER A 224 -49.16 16.23 18.94
C SER A 224 -47.90 15.39 19.22
N ALA A 225 -46.72 16.01 19.32
CA ALA A 225 -45.43 15.32 19.10
C ALA A 225 -44.73 14.72 20.34
N GLN A 226 -45.20 14.96 21.57
CA GLN A 226 -44.40 14.71 22.79
C GLN A 226 -44.01 13.25 23.08
N PHE A 227 -44.62 12.25 22.43
CA PHE A 227 -44.25 10.83 22.58
C PHE A 227 -43.57 10.21 21.34
N ALA A 228 -43.30 10.99 20.29
CA ALA A 228 -42.69 10.48 19.05
C ALA A 228 -41.24 9.96 19.23
N TRP A 229 -40.55 10.40 20.28
CA TRP A 229 -39.11 10.15 20.50
C TRP A 229 -38.75 8.79 21.12
N MET A 230 -39.74 7.92 21.40
CA MET A 230 -39.47 6.53 21.78
C MET A 230 -38.92 5.68 20.62
N ARG A 231 -39.01 6.15 19.36
CA ARG A 231 -38.25 5.59 18.24
C ARG A 231 -36.84 6.18 18.24
N GLY A 232 -35.90 5.47 18.87
CA GLY A 232 -34.49 5.84 18.89
C GLY A 232 -33.88 5.97 17.49
N HIS A 233 -32.88 6.84 17.35
CA HIS A 233 -32.20 7.16 16.08
C HIS A 233 -31.31 6.02 15.56
N GLY A 234 -31.93 4.95 15.07
CA GLY A 234 -31.39 4.23 13.91
C GLY A 234 -31.73 4.97 12.60
N ARG A 235 -31.10 4.59 11.48
CA ARG A 235 -31.37 5.16 10.14
C ARG A 235 -32.89 5.29 9.89
N LYS A 236 -33.37 6.49 9.50
CA LYS A 236 -34.70 6.69 8.92
C LYS A 236 -34.79 5.97 7.56
N ARG A 237 -35.02 4.65 7.56
CA ARG A 237 -35.60 4.00 6.39
C ARG A 237 -36.98 4.59 6.13
N SER A 238 -37.27 4.95 4.88
CA SER A 238 -38.62 5.30 4.47
C SER A 238 -39.56 4.12 4.77
N LEU A 239 -40.62 4.37 5.54
CA LEU A 239 -41.73 3.42 5.70
C LEU A 239 -42.75 3.64 4.57
N THR A 240 -42.32 3.32 3.36
CA THR A 240 -43.20 3.00 2.25
C THR A 240 -43.24 1.48 2.09
N MET A 241 -44.36 0.95 1.57
CA MET A 241 -44.42 -0.43 1.08
C MET A 241 -43.25 -0.71 0.12
N PRO A 242 -42.77 -1.97 0.02
CA PRO A 242 -41.67 -2.28 -0.89
C PRO A 242 -42.06 -1.86 -2.32
N PRO A 243 -41.21 -1.10 -3.04
CA PRO A 243 -41.39 -0.99 -4.48
C PRO A 243 -41.27 -2.39 -5.07
N GLU A 244 -42.08 -2.70 -6.08
CA GLU A 244 -42.12 -4.03 -6.72
C GLU A 244 -40.90 -4.31 -7.63
N SER A 245 -39.81 -3.57 -7.40
CA SER A 245 -38.62 -3.50 -8.25
C SER A 245 -37.34 -3.47 -7.39
N PRO A 246 -36.23 -4.09 -7.86
CA PRO A 246 -34.95 -4.07 -7.15
C PRO A 246 -34.38 -2.65 -7.08
N GLY A 247 -33.68 -2.32 -5.98
CA GLY A 247 -33.00 -1.03 -5.81
C GLY A 247 -31.92 -0.75 -6.87
N PRO A 248 -31.25 0.43 -6.81
CA PRO A 248 -30.15 0.74 -7.72
C PRO A 248 -29.02 -0.30 -7.63
N ASP A 249 -28.49 -0.67 -8.80
CA ASP A 249 -27.45 -1.67 -8.99
C ASP A 249 -26.07 -0.99 -8.91
N VAL A 250 -25.54 -0.86 -7.69
CA VAL A 250 -24.29 -0.14 -7.42
C VAL A 250 -23.15 -1.12 -7.15
N THR A 251 -22.08 -1.01 -7.95
CA THR A 251 -20.82 -1.75 -7.78
C THR A 251 -19.69 -0.79 -7.49
N SER A 252 -18.86 -1.07 -6.48
CA SER A 252 -17.62 -0.33 -6.21
C SER A 252 -16.38 -1.19 -6.49
N TRP A 253 -15.33 -0.55 -7.02
CA TRP A 253 -14.05 -1.14 -7.39
C TRP A 253 -12.91 -0.30 -6.81
N SER A 254 -12.29 -0.78 -5.73
CA SER A 254 -11.14 -0.11 -5.10
C SER A 254 -9.82 -0.85 -5.31
N ALA A 255 -8.74 -0.10 -5.26
CA ALA A 255 -7.39 -0.57 -5.56
C ALA A 255 -6.75 -1.42 -4.43
N CYS A 256 -7.30 -1.43 -3.21
CA CYS A 256 -6.65 -2.01 -2.05
C CYS A 256 -7.60 -2.53 -0.95
N MET A 257 -7.02 -3.33 -0.05
CA MET A 257 -7.55 -3.54 1.31
C MET A 257 -6.91 -2.50 2.25
N ASP A 258 -7.57 -2.22 3.35
CA ASP A 258 -7.39 -1.12 4.35
C ASP A 258 -6.04 -1.13 5.11
N SER A 259 -5.12 -2.02 4.70
CA SER A 259 -3.78 -2.22 5.28
C SER A 259 -2.65 -2.09 4.24
N GLN A 260 -2.94 -1.60 3.03
CA GLN A 260 -1.93 -1.39 1.99
C GLN A 260 -2.17 -0.12 1.15
N ILE A 261 -1.08 0.34 0.52
CA ILE A 261 -0.95 1.63 -0.16
C ILE A 261 -1.19 1.45 -1.67
N THR A 262 -1.91 2.38 -2.32
CA THR A 262 -2.08 2.38 -3.78
C THR A 262 -0.83 2.88 -4.49
N TYR A 263 -0.56 2.37 -5.69
CA TYR A 263 0.67 2.63 -6.42
C TYR A 263 0.39 3.24 -7.79
N GLY A 264 0.50 4.57 -7.87
CA GLY A 264 0.59 5.31 -9.13
C GLY A 264 2.01 5.42 -9.67
N GLY A 265 2.09 5.86 -10.93
CA GLY A 265 3.31 6.42 -11.51
C GLY A 265 2.99 7.60 -12.42
N ARG A 266 4.03 8.19 -13.04
CA ARG A 266 3.95 9.35 -13.97
C ARG A 266 3.10 9.17 -15.25
N LYS A 267 2.19 8.20 -15.28
CA LYS A 267 1.18 8.00 -16.33
C LYS A 267 -0.20 7.66 -15.76
N GLY A 268 -0.41 7.72 -14.44
CA GLY A 268 -1.62 7.27 -13.75
C GLY A 268 -1.40 6.05 -12.85
N GLY A 269 -2.45 5.69 -12.09
CA GLY A 269 -2.60 4.53 -11.22
C GLY A 269 -2.35 3.19 -11.91
N PHE A 270 -1.75 2.23 -11.19
CA PHE A 270 -1.63 0.86 -11.70
C PHE A 270 -2.96 0.10 -11.65
N PHE A 271 -3.88 0.47 -10.75
CA PHE A 271 -5.19 -0.17 -10.67
C PHE A 271 -6.12 0.31 -11.78
N ILE A 272 -6.27 1.62 -11.98
CA ILE A 272 -7.05 2.17 -13.12
C ILE A 272 -6.60 1.54 -14.45
N LYS A 273 -5.29 1.38 -14.67
CA LYS A 273 -4.76 0.77 -15.90
C LYS A 273 -5.07 -0.71 -16.04
N ALA A 274 -4.89 -1.48 -14.97
CA ALA A 274 -5.24 -2.89 -14.98
C ALA A 274 -6.75 -3.11 -15.18
N LEU A 275 -7.59 -2.22 -14.66
CA LEU A 275 -9.03 -2.20 -14.87
C LEU A 275 -9.39 -1.85 -16.32
N THR A 276 -8.86 -0.75 -16.86
CA THR A 276 -9.17 -0.30 -18.23
C THR A 276 -8.64 -1.28 -19.29
N ASP A 277 -7.47 -1.89 -19.06
CA ASP A 277 -6.93 -2.92 -19.97
C ASP A 277 -7.74 -4.21 -19.90
N ALA A 278 -8.12 -4.67 -18.70
CA ALA A 278 -8.96 -5.87 -18.56
C ALA A 278 -10.31 -5.70 -19.26
N LEU A 279 -10.92 -4.51 -19.18
CA LEU A 279 -12.18 -4.18 -19.84
C LEU A 279 -12.01 -4.01 -21.37
N ARG A 280 -10.90 -3.45 -21.85
CA ARG A 280 -10.58 -3.39 -23.29
C ARG A 280 -10.28 -4.76 -23.90
N ILE A 281 -9.70 -5.69 -23.13
CA ILE A 281 -9.42 -7.07 -23.57
C ILE A 281 -10.70 -7.90 -23.68
N ASN A 282 -11.66 -7.71 -22.77
CA ASN A 282 -12.99 -8.30 -22.87
C ASN A 282 -14.05 -7.39 -22.20
N PRO A 283 -14.85 -6.64 -22.98
CA PRO A 283 -15.88 -5.73 -22.45
C PRO A 283 -17.05 -6.43 -21.74
N HIS A 284 -17.23 -7.74 -21.95
CA HIS A 284 -18.38 -8.53 -21.50
C HIS A 284 -17.98 -9.61 -20.49
N GLN A 285 -17.25 -9.21 -19.44
CA GLN A 285 -16.90 -10.07 -18.31
C GLN A 285 -17.94 -10.00 -17.19
N THR A 286 -18.19 -11.12 -16.51
CA THR A 286 -18.81 -11.08 -15.17
C THR A 286 -17.84 -10.46 -14.15
N HIS A 287 -18.34 -9.92 -13.04
CA HIS A 287 -17.50 -9.33 -11.98
C HIS A 287 -16.40 -10.28 -11.48
N ALA A 288 -16.67 -11.60 -11.42
CA ALA A 288 -15.70 -12.61 -11.01
C ALA A 288 -14.58 -12.83 -12.04
N GLU A 289 -14.92 -12.84 -13.34
CA GLU A 289 -13.92 -12.92 -14.42
C GLU A 289 -13.11 -11.63 -14.51
N LEU A 290 -13.77 -10.49 -14.38
CA LEU A 290 -13.14 -9.17 -14.35
C LEU A 290 -12.14 -9.08 -13.19
N LEU A 291 -12.50 -9.49 -11.96
CA LEU A 291 -11.59 -9.52 -10.82
C LEU A 291 -10.33 -10.38 -11.10
N GLN A 292 -10.49 -11.53 -11.76
CA GLN A 292 -9.35 -12.37 -12.16
C GLN A 292 -8.49 -11.71 -13.25
N SER A 293 -9.11 -11.04 -14.23
CA SER A 293 -8.39 -10.32 -15.28
C SER A 293 -7.67 -9.07 -14.76
N VAL A 294 -8.30 -8.26 -13.91
CA VAL A 294 -7.67 -7.12 -13.22
C VAL A 294 -6.46 -7.59 -12.42
N ARG A 295 -6.59 -8.68 -11.63
CA ARG A 295 -5.43 -9.29 -10.93
C ARG A 295 -4.33 -9.75 -11.88
N ARG A 296 -4.67 -10.27 -13.06
CA ARG A 296 -3.72 -10.69 -14.11
C ARG A 296 -2.94 -9.51 -14.67
N GLU A 297 -3.62 -8.40 -14.97
CA GLU A 297 -2.99 -7.18 -15.49
C GLU A 297 -2.20 -6.43 -14.40
N LEU A 298 -2.74 -6.32 -13.17
CA LEU A 298 -2.02 -5.84 -11.98
C LEU A 298 -0.72 -6.61 -11.76
N ALA A 299 -0.73 -7.93 -11.93
CA ALA A 299 0.47 -8.76 -11.81
C ALA A 299 1.50 -8.46 -12.91
N LYS A 300 1.07 -8.20 -14.16
CA LYS A 300 1.98 -7.74 -15.23
C LYS A 300 2.57 -6.36 -14.91
N TYR A 301 1.74 -5.40 -14.51
CA TYR A 301 2.17 -4.04 -14.17
C TYR A 301 3.12 -4.01 -12.97
N THR A 302 2.78 -4.72 -11.89
CA THR A 302 3.61 -4.88 -10.70
C THR A 302 4.93 -5.59 -11.02
N ALA A 303 4.91 -6.64 -11.84
CA ALA A 303 6.14 -7.32 -12.28
C ALA A 303 7.03 -6.40 -13.13
N ALA A 304 6.46 -5.63 -14.06
CA ALA A 304 7.20 -4.69 -14.89
C ALA A 304 7.77 -3.51 -14.06
N HIS A 305 7.02 -2.99 -13.10
CA HIS A 305 7.47 -1.97 -12.15
C HIS A 305 8.59 -2.48 -11.24
N ASN A 306 8.44 -3.68 -10.67
CA ASN A 306 9.49 -4.32 -9.88
C ASN A 306 10.77 -4.54 -10.70
N MET A 307 10.67 -5.02 -11.95
CA MET A 307 11.84 -5.13 -12.83
C MET A 307 12.50 -3.77 -13.09
N ARG A 308 11.72 -2.70 -13.30
CA ARG A 308 12.23 -1.32 -13.43
C ARG A 308 12.89 -0.82 -12.13
N ARG A 309 12.33 -1.08 -10.94
CA ARG A 309 12.95 -0.70 -9.65
C ARG A 309 14.24 -1.47 -9.36
N THR A 310 14.30 -2.76 -9.68
CA THR A 310 15.57 -3.54 -9.61
C THR A 310 16.64 -3.08 -10.60
N GLY A 311 16.31 -2.17 -11.54
CA GLY A 311 17.28 -1.45 -12.36
C GLY A 311 17.66 -0.04 -11.85
N ARG A 312 16.91 0.52 -10.88
CA ARG A 312 17.07 1.90 -10.38
C ARG A 312 17.90 2.04 -9.10
N GLY A 313 18.36 0.95 -8.47
CA GLY A 313 19.08 0.95 -7.17
C GLY A 313 20.49 1.57 -7.18
N LYS A 314 20.78 2.52 -8.07
CA LYS A 314 22.11 3.13 -8.29
C LYS A 314 22.02 4.64 -8.55
N GLY A 315 21.40 5.39 -7.64
CA GLY A 315 21.33 6.85 -7.70
C GLY A 315 20.51 7.46 -6.57
N ALA A 316 21.04 8.52 -5.95
CA ALA A 316 20.57 9.14 -4.70
C ALA A 316 20.59 8.19 -3.46
N GLU A 317 20.75 8.67 -2.23
CA GLU A 317 20.87 10.06 -1.76
C GLU A 317 22.33 10.52 -1.56
N GLN A 318 22.53 11.84 -1.46
CA GLN A 318 23.73 12.45 -0.90
C GLN A 318 23.34 13.83 -0.35
N HIS A 319 23.35 13.99 0.97
CA HIS A 319 23.24 15.30 1.63
C HIS A 319 24.32 15.40 2.71
N HIS A 320 24.93 16.57 2.83
CA HIS A 320 25.90 16.86 3.89
C HIS A 320 25.18 17.03 5.23
N PRO A 321 25.70 16.44 6.33
CA PRO A 321 25.69 17.11 7.62
C PRO A 321 26.64 18.31 7.53
N GLN A 322 26.20 19.50 7.94
CA GLN A 322 27.15 20.56 8.31
C GLN A 322 27.89 20.16 9.59
N ALA A 323 29.10 20.68 9.78
CA ALA A 323 29.94 20.36 10.92
C ALA A 323 29.82 21.43 12.01
N GLU A 324 29.56 21.00 13.24
CA GLU A 324 29.92 21.75 14.45
C GLU A 324 31.21 21.15 15.07
N PRO A 325 31.99 21.95 15.83
CA PRO A 325 33.41 21.66 16.05
C PRO A 325 33.68 20.56 17.08
N ALA A 326 34.80 19.86 16.91
CA ALA A 326 35.26 18.83 17.83
C ALA A 326 35.83 19.41 19.14
N MET A 327 35.43 18.86 20.28
CA MET A 327 36.20 18.92 21.53
C MET A 327 37.02 17.64 21.73
N SER A 328 38.16 17.77 22.41
CA SER A 328 39.25 16.77 22.40
C SER A 328 39.21 15.75 23.56
N PRO A 329 39.79 14.55 23.38
CA PRO A 329 39.71 13.48 24.39
C PRO A 329 40.80 13.55 25.46
N ARG A 330 40.40 13.73 26.73
CA ARG A 330 41.17 13.46 27.97
C ARG A 330 40.15 13.18 29.11
N ALA A 331 40.37 12.27 30.06
CA ALA A 331 41.46 11.30 30.23
C ALA A 331 41.02 10.05 31.04
N GLN A 332 41.73 8.94 30.83
CA GLN A 332 42.07 7.87 31.80
C GLN A 332 41.00 7.41 32.81
N GLY A 333 40.48 6.18 32.63
CA GLY A 333 39.60 5.51 33.59
C GLY A 333 40.31 4.86 34.80
N LYS A 334 39.51 4.35 35.75
CA LYS A 334 39.95 3.60 36.94
C LYS A 334 38.91 2.55 37.36
N ALA A 335 39.37 1.58 38.16
CA ALA A 335 38.60 0.68 39.04
C ALA A 335 37.57 -0.27 38.39
N THR A 336 38.04 -1.48 38.08
CA THR A 336 37.28 -2.72 38.25
C THR A 336 36.84 -2.94 39.71
N LEU A 337 35.92 -3.88 39.94
CA LEU A 337 35.49 -4.44 41.24
C LEU A 337 34.70 -3.52 42.19
N SER A 338 33.38 -3.77 42.32
CA SER A 338 32.71 -3.94 43.62
C SER A 338 31.26 -4.46 43.47
N ILE A 339 30.62 -4.75 44.61
CA ILE A 339 29.18 -5.00 44.84
C ILE A 339 28.55 -6.20 44.12
N LEU A 340 28.84 -7.40 44.65
CA LEU A 340 27.88 -8.50 44.71
C LEU A 340 27.60 -8.84 46.19
N ARG A 341 26.83 -7.99 46.89
CA ARG A 341 26.22 -8.22 48.22
C ARG A 341 25.45 -6.99 48.70
N SER A 342 24.15 -7.15 48.98
CA SER A 342 23.37 -6.52 50.07
C SER A 342 21.87 -6.62 49.77
N PHE A 343 21.21 -7.67 50.27
CA PHE A 343 19.75 -7.81 50.21
C PHE A 343 19.27 -8.73 51.35
N LEU A 344 18.86 -8.14 52.49
CA LEU A 344 18.09 -8.78 53.57
C LEU A 344 17.77 -7.75 54.69
N ILE A 345 16.81 -8.09 55.58
CA ILE A 345 16.09 -7.21 56.54
C ILE A 345 15.09 -6.29 55.81
N GLY A 346 13.78 -6.21 56.11
CA GLY A 346 12.83 -6.86 57.05
C GLY A 346 11.44 -6.20 56.81
N THR A 347 10.26 -6.62 57.32
CA THR A 347 9.87 -7.63 58.32
C THR A 347 8.43 -8.17 58.06
N ARG A 348 8.18 -9.41 58.52
CA ARG A 348 6.89 -10.11 58.86
C ARG A 348 5.51 -9.45 58.62
N HIS A 349 4.54 -10.28 58.20
CA HIS A 349 3.45 -10.76 59.09
C HIS A 349 2.83 -12.11 58.65
N HIS A 350 1.96 -12.67 59.49
CA HIS A 350 1.36 -14.05 59.51
C HIS A 350 0.41 -14.39 58.32
N LEU A 351 -0.11 -15.63 58.08
CA LEU A 351 -0.32 -16.86 58.89
C LEU A 351 -0.56 -18.13 57.99
N GLY A 352 -0.27 -19.35 58.50
CA GLY A 352 -0.80 -20.66 57.99
C GLY A 352 -0.08 -21.29 56.77
N ALA A 353 0.57 -22.47 56.73
CA ALA A 353 0.70 -23.69 57.57
C ALA A 353 -0.20 -24.91 57.20
N LYS A 354 0.37 -25.95 56.53
CA LYS A 354 0.39 -27.39 56.94
C LYS A 354 0.90 -28.39 55.84
N TYR A 355 1.72 -29.37 56.28
CA TYR A 355 2.03 -30.69 55.65
C TYR A 355 2.76 -30.71 54.27
N ALA A 356 3.65 -31.67 53.94
CA ALA A 356 4.42 -32.62 54.76
C ALA A 356 5.69 -33.17 54.05
N LYS A 357 6.68 -33.56 54.86
CA LYS A 357 7.76 -34.57 54.68
C LYS A 357 7.38 -35.75 53.74
N HIS A 358 8.25 -36.53 53.06
CA HIS A 358 9.71 -36.80 53.08
C HIS A 358 10.04 -37.69 51.80
N VAL A 359 11.19 -38.33 51.46
CA VAL A 359 12.53 -38.58 52.06
C VAL A 359 13.59 -38.92 50.95
N PHE A 360 14.90 -38.73 51.24
CA PHE A 360 16.15 -39.32 50.67
C PHE A 360 16.69 -39.12 49.22
N GLU A 361 18.02 -38.90 49.19
CA GLU A 361 18.99 -39.10 48.10
C GLU A 361 19.30 -40.62 47.87
N SER A 362 20.14 -41.09 46.93
CA SER A 362 21.16 -40.48 46.03
C SER A 362 21.18 -41.24 44.67
N THR A 363 22.24 -41.51 43.87
CA THR A 363 23.72 -41.45 43.98
C THR A 363 24.36 -41.22 42.57
N ALA A 364 25.67 -41.45 42.39
CA ALA A 364 26.41 -41.22 41.14
C ALA A 364 26.63 -42.49 40.26
N GLY A 365 26.96 -42.30 38.97
CA GLY A 365 27.61 -43.31 38.10
C GLY A 365 29.14 -43.14 38.09
N PRO A 366 29.88 -43.35 36.97
CA PRO A 366 29.56 -43.98 35.67
C PRO A 366 30.58 -45.10 35.30
N LEU A 367 30.58 -45.64 34.05
CA LEU A 367 31.75 -46.36 33.47
C LEU A 367 31.78 -46.35 31.93
N TYR A 368 32.87 -46.87 31.34
CA TYR A 368 33.35 -46.65 29.95
C TYR A 368 33.57 -47.97 29.16
N LEU A 369 34.14 -47.84 27.94
CA LEU A 369 34.62 -48.86 26.96
C LEU A 369 33.61 -49.17 25.83
N SER A 370 33.82 -49.01 24.51
CA SER A 370 34.97 -48.88 23.56
C SER A 370 35.47 -50.17 22.91
N LEU A 371 35.44 -50.26 21.56
CA LEU A 371 36.50 -50.84 20.70
C LEU A 371 36.24 -50.68 19.18
N SER A 372 37.23 -51.03 18.34
CA SER A 372 37.28 -50.92 16.85
C SER A 372 38.33 -51.92 16.31
N LEU A 373 38.74 -52.05 15.03
CA LEU A 373 38.66 -51.24 13.79
C LEU A 373 38.88 -52.21 12.57
N ILE A 374 39.54 -51.76 11.48
CA ILE A 374 40.25 -52.56 10.43
C ILE A 374 39.35 -53.23 9.33
N PHE A 375 39.77 -53.49 8.07
CA PHE A 375 40.36 -52.65 6.99
C PHE A 375 40.53 -53.48 5.67
N LEU A 376 40.16 -52.94 4.48
CA LEU A 376 40.50 -53.35 3.07
C LEU A 376 40.34 -54.84 2.61
N GLY A 377 40.25 -55.20 1.31
CA GLY A 377 40.13 -54.43 0.04
C GLY A 377 40.36 -55.30 -1.24
N PHE A 378 40.09 -54.75 -2.44
CA PHE A 378 40.43 -55.25 -3.82
C PHE A 378 39.68 -56.50 -4.36
N LEU A 379 39.46 -56.73 -5.69
CA LEU A 379 39.24 -55.86 -6.88
C LEU A 379 38.68 -56.71 -8.07
N LEU A 380 38.21 -56.06 -9.15
CA LEU A 380 37.75 -56.61 -10.47
C LEU A 380 36.32 -57.24 -10.45
N LEU A 381 35.50 -57.18 -11.52
CA LEU A 381 35.70 -56.85 -12.94
C LEU A 381 34.77 -55.72 -13.48
N HIS A 382 35.04 -55.30 -14.72
CA HIS A 382 34.28 -54.41 -15.61
C HIS A 382 34.15 -55.11 -16.99
N PRO A 383 33.51 -54.57 -18.06
CA PRO A 383 32.73 -53.32 -18.19
C PRO A 383 31.38 -53.48 -18.96
N ARG A 384 30.61 -52.40 -19.12
CA ARG A 384 30.33 -51.70 -20.42
C ARG A 384 29.13 -50.72 -20.34
N HIS A 385 29.30 -49.58 -21.01
CA HIS A 385 28.32 -48.67 -21.67
C HIS A 385 26.83 -48.68 -21.20
N ASN A 386 26.18 -47.52 -21.06
CA ASN A 386 26.06 -46.57 -22.18
C ASN A 386 25.87 -45.08 -21.80
N ASN A 387 25.76 -44.22 -22.82
CA ASN A 387 26.01 -42.78 -22.75
C ASN A 387 24.86 -41.93 -23.36
N MET A 388 24.61 -40.74 -22.79
CA MET A 388 23.97 -39.55 -23.40
C MET A 388 22.48 -39.55 -23.86
N ALA A 389 22.00 -38.30 -24.06
CA ALA A 389 21.06 -37.82 -25.09
C ALA A 389 19.53 -37.68 -24.81
N ILE A 390 19.21 -36.42 -24.45
CA ILE A 390 18.04 -35.57 -24.79
C ILE A 390 17.62 -35.62 -26.30
N PRO A 391 16.46 -35.03 -26.73
CA PRO A 391 15.08 -35.55 -26.74
C PRO A 391 14.44 -35.62 -28.16
N THR A 392 13.19 -36.11 -28.29
CA THR A 392 12.37 -35.99 -29.52
C THR A 392 10.90 -35.58 -29.26
N LYS A 393 10.21 -35.14 -30.32
CA LYS A 393 8.78 -34.72 -30.35
C LYS A 393 7.95 -35.65 -31.25
N ARG A 394 6.62 -35.59 -31.10
CA ARG A 394 5.53 -36.09 -31.99
C ARG A 394 5.33 -37.60 -32.08
N ALA A 395 4.10 -38.02 -31.75
CA ALA A 395 3.24 -38.86 -32.60
C ALA A 395 1.76 -38.57 -32.25
N ARG A 396 0.81 -38.92 -33.14
CA ARG A 396 -0.66 -38.80 -32.92
C ARG A 396 -1.36 -40.02 -33.54
N THR A 397 -1.88 -40.89 -32.69
CA THR A 397 -2.70 -42.10 -32.98
C THR A 397 -3.21 -42.60 -31.62
N GLN A 398 -4.43 -43.13 -31.45
CA GLN A 398 -5.64 -43.14 -32.28
C GLN A 398 -6.83 -43.44 -31.33
N GLU A 399 -8.06 -43.10 -31.68
CA GLU A 399 -9.26 -43.44 -30.87
C GLU A 399 -9.60 -44.94 -31.01
N PRO A 400 -10.34 -45.51 -30.04
CA PRO A 400 -11.78 -45.64 -30.29
C PRO A 400 -12.68 -45.01 -29.20
N ASP A 401 -13.98 -45.08 -29.48
CA ASP A 401 -15.08 -44.25 -28.95
C ASP A 401 -15.80 -44.87 -27.71
N GLN A 402 -16.77 -44.12 -27.17
CA GLN A 402 -17.90 -44.53 -26.31
C GLN A 402 -17.69 -44.62 -24.79
N SER A 403 -17.90 -43.48 -24.12
CA SER A 403 -19.10 -43.34 -23.26
C SER A 403 -19.40 -41.87 -22.94
N ILE A 404 -20.66 -41.47 -23.06
CA ILE A 404 -21.11 -40.08 -22.81
C ILE A 404 -21.40 -39.91 -21.33
N ALA A 405 -20.54 -39.17 -20.62
CA ALA A 405 -20.82 -38.64 -19.29
C ALA A 405 -21.38 -37.21 -19.40
N PRO A 406 -22.39 -36.82 -18.58
CA PRO A 406 -23.05 -35.53 -18.71
C PRO A 406 -22.13 -34.36 -18.34
N SER A 407 -22.35 -33.22 -18.99
CA SER A 407 -21.58 -31.99 -18.76
C SER A 407 -21.60 -31.55 -17.29
N ALA A 408 -20.43 -31.39 -16.68
CA ALA A 408 -20.31 -30.85 -15.34
C ALA A 408 -20.95 -29.45 -15.26
N SER A 409 -21.97 -29.31 -14.41
CA SER A 409 -22.64 -28.04 -14.17
C SER A 409 -21.70 -27.02 -13.51
N LYS A 410 -21.90 -25.74 -13.81
CA LYS A 410 -21.17 -24.65 -13.15
C LYS A 410 -21.32 -24.77 -11.62
N PRO A 411 -20.27 -24.53 -10.83
CA PRO A 411 -20.40 -24.53 -9.37
C PRO A 411 -21.34 -23.41 -8.93
N THR A 412 -22.56 -23.77 -8.56
CA THR A 412 -23.50 -22.87 -7.90
C THR A 412 -22.91 -22.42 -6.57
N ALA A 413 -22.99 -21.12 -6.27
CA ALA A 413 -22.54 -20.58 -4.99
C ALA A 413 -23.16 -21.39 -3.83
N GLN A 414 -22.35 -21.75 -2.83
CA GLN A 414 -22.80 -22.60 -1.71
C GLN A 414 -23.84 -21.85 -0.87
N THR A 415 -25.11 -22.08 -1.19
CA THR A 415 -26.26 -21.70 -0.37
C THR A 415 -26.05 -22.16 1.07
N CYS A 416 -26.09 -21.24 2.03
CA CYS A 416 -25.85 -21.54 3.45
C CYS A 416 -26.69 -22.75 3.89
N HIS A 417 -26.03 -23.81 4.36
CA HIS A 417 -26.68 -25.09 4.68
C HIS A 417 -27.72 -24.97 5.81
N LEU A 418 -27.58 -23.98 6.70
CA LEU A 418 -28.56 -23.67 7.74
C LEU A 418 -29.92 -23.23 7.18
N VAL A 419 -29.95 -22.60 5.99
CA VAL A 419 -31.20 -22.19 5.30
C VAL A 419 -31.95 -23.40 4.70
N LYS A 420 -31.31 -24.57 4.64
CA LYS A 420 -31.92 -25.84 4.21
C LYS A 420 -32.45 -26.69 5.36
N LEU A 421 -32.22 -26.29 6.62
CA LEU A 421 -32.80 -26.98 7.76
C LEU A 421 -34.30 -26.66 7.89
N PRO A 422 -35.15 -27.65 8.22
CA PRO A 422 -36.51 -27.40 8.69
C PRO A 422 -36.51 -26.38 9.84
N LEU A 423 -37.48 -25.48 9.84
CA LEU A 423 -37.55 -24.38 10.82
C LEU A 423 -37.61 -24.89 12.27
N GLU A 424 -38.20 -26.06 12.51
CA GLU A 424 -38.26 -26.70 13.83
C GLU A 424 -36.87 -27.11 14.33
N LEU A 425 -36.06 -27.78 13.51
CA LEU A 425 -34.68 -28.15 13.87
C LEU A 425 -33.79 -26.91 14.05
N LEU A 426 -33.98 -25.88 13.21
CA LEU A 426 -33.28 -24.60 13.37
C LEU A 426 -33.71 -23.90 14.68
N ALA A 427 -34.99 -23.89 15.01
CA ALA A 427 -35.52 -23.26 16.21
C ALA A 427 -35.08 -23.99 17.49
N ASP A 428 -34.99 -25.32 17.46
CA ASP A 428 -34.47 -26.12 18.57
C ASP A 428 -32.98 -25.82 18.81
N VAL A 429 -32.14 -25.95 17.77
CA VAL A 429 -30.71 -25.61 17.83
C VAL A 429 -30.48 -24.18 18.36
N LEU A 430 -31.27 -23.21 17.90
CA LEU A 430 -31.16 -21.82 18.39
C LEU A 430 -31.70 -21.62 19.81
N SER A 431 -32.66 -22.43 20.25
CA SER A 431 -33.17 -22.42 21.63
C SER A 431 -32.19 -23.05 22.64
N TYR A 432 -31.15 -23.73 22.16
CA TYR A 432 -30.04 -24.27 22.96
C TYR A 432 -28.73 -23.46 22.82
N MET A 433 -28.73 -22.31 22.12
CA MET A 433 -27.55 -21.43 22.05
C MET A 433 -27.20 -20.83 23.43
N PRO A 434 -25.90 -20.69 23.77
CA PRO A 434 -25.45 -20.24 25.09
C PRO A 434 -25.66 -18.74 25.35
N SER A 435 -26.05 -17.97 24.32
CA SER A 435 -26.41 -16.55 24.45
C SER A 435 -27.35 -16.09 23.33
N THR A 436 -28.26 -15.16 23.65
CA THR A 436 -29.03 -14.41 22.65
C THR A 436 -28.16 -13.54 21.74
N ARG A 437 -26.89 -13.28 22.10
CA ARG A 437 -25.90 -12.63 21.22
C ARG A 437 -25.67 -13.42 19.93
N ASP A 438 -25.65 -14.74 20.00
CA ASP A 438 -25.34 -15.61 18.85
C ASP A 438 -26.57 -15.74 17.93
N VAL A 439 -27.78 -15.75 18.51
CA VAL A 439 -29.06 -15.62 17.79
C VAL A 439 -29.15 -14.27 17.07
N LEU A 440 -28.72 -13.18 17.72
CA LEU A 440 -28.65 -11.83 17.14
C LEU A 440 -27.62 -11.73 16.00
N ALA A 441 -26.45 -12.38 16.16
CA ALA A 441 -25.47 -12.47 15.08
C ALA A 441 -26.05 -13.21 13.87
N LEU A 442 -26.68 -14.37 14.07
CA LEU A 442 -27.32 -15.13 12.98
C LEU A 442 -28.42 -14.32 12.29
N ALA A 443 -29.29 -13.66 13.06
CA ALA A 443 -30.35 -12.79 12.53
C ALA A 443 -29.81 -11.66 11.63
N ARG A 444 -28.57 -11.21 11.84
CA ARG A 444 -27.91 -10.19 11.00
C ARG A 444 -27.20 -10.74 9.77
N THR A 445 -26.83 -12.02 9.74
CA THR A 445 -26.11 -12.62 8.58
C THR A 445 -26.91 -12.69 7.28
N SER A 446 -28.25 -12.67 7.33
CA SER A 446 -29.07 -12.67 6.11
C SER A 446 -30.47 -12.09 6.31
N LYS A 447 -31.05 -11.57 5.23
CA LYS A 447 -32.47 -11.14 5.19
C LYS A 447 -33.43 -12.27 5.59
N HIS A 448 -33.09 -13.53 5.28
CA HIS A 448 -33.89 -14.69 5.66
C HIS A 448 -33.91 -14.90 7.18
N PHE A 449 -32.74 -14.98 7.83
CA PHE A 449 -32.67 -15.14 9.29
C PHE A 449 -33.19 -13.91 10.03
N CYS A 450 -33.02 -12.70 9.48
CA CYS A 450 -33.64 -11.49 10.02
C CYS A 450 -35.17 -11.64 10.05
N SER A 451 -35.79 -11.95 8.92
CA SER A 451 -37.25 -12.07 8.85
C SER A 451 -37.80 -13.29 9.61
N VAL A 452 -37.04 -14.38 9.69
CA VAL A 452 -37.41 -15.56 10.49
C VAL A 452 -37.31 -15.30 11.98
N LEU A 453 -36.28 -14.59 12.47
CA LEU A 453 -36.01 -14.46 13.91
C LEU A 453 -36.51 -13.14 14.52
N VAL A 454 -36.68 -12.07 13.73
CA VAL A 454 -37.07 -10.74 14.22
C VAL A 454 -38.52 -10.41 13.87
N ASP A 455 -38.93 -10.60 12.62
CA ASP A 455 -40.25 -10.12 12.15
C ASP A 455 -41.41 -11.06 12.53
N LYS A 456 -41.16 -12.33 12.83
CA LYS A 456 -42.20 -13.34 13.08
C LYS A 456 -42.49 -13.51 14.58
N PRO A 457 -43.72 -13.23 15.07
CA PRO A 457 -44.08 -13.49 16.46
C PRO A 457 -43.92 -14.97 16.88
N ALA A 458 -44.11 -15.90 15.93
CA ALA A 458 -44.03 -17.33 16.15
C ALA A 458 -42.63 -17.84 16.55
N THR A 459 -41.55 -17.08 16.35
CA THR A 459 -40.17 -17.47 16.70
C THR A 459 -39.64 -16.76 17.94
N VAL A 460 -40.43 -15.90 18.58
CA VAL A 460 -40.07 -15.18 19.83
C VAL A 460 -39.71 -16.14 20.97
N PHE A 461 -40.21 -17.37 20.96
CA PHE A 461 -39.83 -18.39 21.95
C PHE A 461 -38.34 -18.78 21.88
N ILE A 462 -37.70 -18.71 20.71
CA ILE A 462 -36.28 -19.05 20.53
C ILE A 462 -35.43 -18.12 21.40
N TRP A 463 -35.70 -16.81 21.32
CA TRP A 463 -35.04 -15.81 22.13
C TRP A 463 -35.31 -16.00 23.63
N ARG A 464 -36.55 -16.30 24.02
CA ARG A 464 -36.91 -16.59 25.42
C ARG A 464 -36.09 -17.75 25.99
N HIS A 465 -35.95 -18.84 25.24
CA HIS A 465 -35.15 -19.99 25.66
C HIS A 465 -33.65 -19.68 25.71
N ALA A 466 -33.08 -19.05 24.69
CA ALA A 466 -31.67 -18.62 24.68
C ALA A 466 -31.37 -17.56 25.76
N ARG A 467 -32.37 -16.74 26.15
CA ARG A 467 -32.25 -15.73 27.22
C ARG A 467 -32.24 -16.39 28.61
N ALA A 468 -33.12 -17.36 28.83
CA ALA A 468 -33.20 -18.13 30.07
C ALA A 468 -32.02 -19.10 30.25
N ARG A 469 -31.50 -19.68 29.15
CA ARG A 469 -30.37 -20.63 29.14
C ARG A 469 -29.00 -19.96 29.00
N CYS A 470 -28.91 -18.63 29.15
CA CYS A 470 -27.65 -17.92 29.05
C CYS A 470 -26.64 -18.44 30.10
N VAL A 471 -25.52 -19.02 29.64
CA VAL A 471 -24.53 -19.75 30.47
C VAL A 471 -23.89 -18.88 31.55
N LEU A 472 -23.98 -17.56 31.40
CA LEU A 472 -23.42 -16.53 32.29
C LEU A 472 -24.40 -16.06 33.37
N GLY A 473 -25.49 -16.81 33.56
CA GLY A 473 -26.65 -16.44 34.37
C GLY A 473 -27.79 -15.93 33.49
N PRO A 474 -29.06 -16.18 33.90
CA PRO A 474 -30.23 -15.75 33.15
C PRO A 474 -30.22 -14.23 33.02
N ILE A 475 -30.48 -13.75 31.81
CA ILE A 475 -30.64 -12.32 31.56
C ILE A 475 -31.99 -11.89 32.18
N PRO A 476 -32.04 -10.77 32.93
CA PRO A 476 -33.25 -10.20 33.50
C PRO A 476 -34.45 -10.10 32.54
N GLU A 477 -35.63 -9.86 33.10
CA GLU A 477 -36.85 -9.68 32.32
C GLU A 477 -36.85 -8.37 31.53
N LEU A 478 -37.66 -8.33 30.47
CA LEU A 478 -37.66 -7.23 29.52
C LEU A 478 -38.28 -5.97 30.12
N LEU A 479 -37.76 -4.83 29.70
CA LEU A 479 -38.42 -3.54 29.87
C LEU A 479 -39.81 -3.59 29.20
N PRO A 480 -40.89 -3.14 29.87
CA PRO A 480 -42.23 -3.13 29.31
C PRO A 480 -42.28 -2.47 27.92
N GLY A 481 -42.88 -3.16 26.95
CA GLY A 481 -42.98 -2.71 25.55
C GLY A 481 -41.76 -3.02 24.66
N MET A 482 -40.68 -3.63 25.18
CA MET A 482 -39.52 -4.01 24.37
C MET A 482 -39.61 -5.45 23.84
N GLY A 483 -39.32 -5.66 22.55
CA GLY A 483 -39.24 -7.00 21.95
C GLY A 483 -37.88 -7.68 22.22
N GLU A 484 -37.88 -9.02 22.28
CA GLU A 484 -36.68 -9.83 22.62
C GLU A 484 -35.46 -9.56 21.72
N ALA A 485 -35.64 -9.42 20.40
CA ALA A 485 -34.54 -9.09 19.49
C ALA A 485 -33.97 -7.67 19.74
N THR A 486 -34.84 -6.70 20.03
CA THR A 486 -34.46 -5.33 20.41
C THR A 486 -33.75 -5.29 21.75
N TYR A 487 -34.15 -6.14 22.70
CA TYR A 487 -33.50 -6.29 24.00
C TYR A 487 -32.13 -6.95 23.87
N ALA A 488 -31.98 -7.98 23.04
CA ALA A 488 -30.67 -8.55 22.71
C ALA A 488 -29.74 -7.50 22.07
N ALA A 489 -30.24 -6.69 21.13
CA ALA A 489 -29.51 -5.57 20.54
C ALA A 489 -29.07 -4.55 21.61
N PHE A 490 -29.99 -4.11 22.48
CA PHE A 490 -29.69 -3.21 23.60
C PHE A 490 -28.59 -3.76 24.52
N LEU A 491 -28.54 -5.07 24.76
CA LEU A 491 -27.55 -5.68 25.65
C LEU A 491 -26.19 -5.99 24.99
N PHE A 492 -26.14 -6.24 23.68
CA PHE A 492 -24.95 -6.79 23.01
C PHE A 492 -24.39 -5.99 21.84
N ASP A 493 -25.09 -4.98 21.35
CA ASP A 493 -24.56 -4.11 20.29
C ASP A 493 -23.41 -3.26 20.81
N SER A 494 -22.53 -2.86 19.89
CA SER A 494 -21.55 -1.80 20.12
C SER A 494 -22.23 -0.43 20.19
N GLY A 495 -21.50 0.58 20.66
CA GLY A 495 -21.94 1.96 20.61
C GLY A 495 -20.81 2.93 20.94
N ILE A 496 -21.05 4.22 20.74
CA ILE A 496 -20.05 5.29 20.90
C ILE A 496 -19.73 5.51 22.39
N CYS A 497 -18.46 5.77 22.71
CA CYS A 497 -18.07 6.31 24.01
C CYS A 497 -18.46 7.78 24.13
N GLU A 498 -19.37 8.13 25.04
CA GLU A 498 -19.86 9.51 25.21
C GLU A 498 -18.76 10.53 25.51
N ASN A 499 -17.62 10.10 26.08
CA ASN A 499 -16.51 10.99 26.42
C ASN A 499 -15.49 11.22 25.30
N CYS A 500 -15.35 10.29 24.34
CA CYS A 500 -14.21 10.32 23.41
C CYS A 500 -14.52 9.88 21.97
N GLY A 501 -15.80 9.74 21.61
CA GLY A 501 -16.26 9.39 20.25
C GLY A 501 -15.96 7.96 19.80
N LYS A 502 -14.99 7.27 20.41
CA LYS A 502 -14.55 5.93 19.96
C LYS A 502 -15.65 4.89 20.10
N ARG A 503 -15.91 4.14 19.02
CA ARG A 503 -16.81 2.98 19.02
C ARG A 503 -16.32 1.93 20.02
N SER A 504 -17.23 1.44 20.86
CA SER A 504 -16.95 0.53 21.96
C SER A 504 -17.79 -0.74 21.84
N GLN A 505 -17.15 -1.89 21.96
CA GLN A 505 -17.80 -3.20 22.11
C GLN A 505 -18.21 -3.48 23.58
N ALA A 506 -18.01 -2.50 24.49
CA ALA A 506 -18.49 -2.59 25.85
C ALA A 506 -20.01 -2.39 25.93
N GLN A 507 -20.63 -3.19 26.80
CA GLN A 507 -22.03 -3.04 27.20
C GLN A 507 -22.21 -1.72 27.98
N TYR A 508 -23.42 -1.19 28.09
CA TYR A 508 -23.71 0.05 28.81
C TYR A 508 -23.04 0.12 30.19
N TYR A 509 -22.41 1.26 30.48
CA TYR A 509 -21.90 1.58 31.81
C TYR A 509 -23.06 1.79 32.78
N SER A 510 -24.09 2.53 32.35
CA SER A 510 -25.40 2.68 32.99
C SER A 510 -26.49 2.38 31.97
N PHE A 511 -27.40 1.45 32.27
CA PHE A 511 -28.49 1.10 31.38
C PHE A 511 -29.66 2.09 31.50
N SER A 512 -29.90 2.64 32.70
CA SER A 512 -30.93 3.67 32.92
C SER A 512 -30.63 4.98 32.19
N LEU A 513 -29.40 5.48 32.33
CA LEU A 513 -28.92 6.69 31.64
C LEU A 513 -28.47 6.41 30.19
N ARG A 514 -28.42 5.13 29.79
CA ARG A 514 -27.95 4.62 28.47
C ARG A 514 -26.51 5.05 28.10
N VAL A 515 -25.65 5.16 29.11
CA VAL A 515 -24.27 5.65 28.96
C VAL A 515 -23.34 4.55 28.49
N ARG A 516 -22.55 4.80 27.44
CA ARG A 516 -21.47 3.92 26.99
C ARG A 516 -20.12 4.62 27.10
N LEU A 517 -19.11 3.84 27.48
CA LEU A 517 -17.72 4.26 27.60
C LEU A 517 -16.80 3.24 26.90
N CYS A 518 -15.60 3.68 26.52
CA CYS A 518 -14.57 2.81 25.92
C CYS A 518 -13.80 2.02 27.00
N GLU A 519 -12.94 1.10 26.57
CA GLU A 519 -12.15 0.26 27.49
C GLU A 519 -11.10 1.06 28.32
N ASP A 520 -10.70 2.27 27.89
CA ASP A 520 -9.88 3.20 28.70
C ASP A 520 -10.76 3.97 29.72
N MET A 521 -11.40 3.19 30.59
CA MET A 521 -12.23 3.67 31.69
C MET A 521 -11.48 4.59 32.66
N ARG A 522 -10.15 4.51 32.72
CA ARG A 522 -9.32 5.33 33.61
C ARG A 522 -9.32 6.81 33.21
N LYS A 523 -9.43 7.10 31.91
CA LYS A 523 -9.53 8.49 31.39
C LYS A 523 -10.98 8.90 31.16
N CYS A 524 -11.78 8.01 30.56
CA CYS A 524 -13.11 8.40 30.07
C CYS A 524 -14.18 8.46 31.17
N LEU A 525 -14.08 7.66 32.25
CA LEU A 525 -15.09 7.70 33.32
C LEU A 525 -14.99 8.98 34.18
N PRO A 526 -13.80 9.44 34.63
CA PRO A 526 -13.71 10.68 35.42
C PRO A 526 -14.16 11.91 34.63
N ALA A 527 -13.65 12.07 33.40
CA ALA A 527 -13.98 13.21 32.54
C ALA A 527 -15.48 13.26 32.18
N TRP A 528 -16.12 12.10 31.99
CA TRP A 528 -17.56 12.03 31.72
C TRP A 528 -18.37 12.40 32.95
N ARG A 529 -17.99 11.88 34.14
CA ARG A 529 -18.64 12.24 35.41
C ARG A 529 -18.59 13.75 35.68
N SER A 530 -17.49 14.43 35.39
CA SER A 530 -17.36 15.88 35.61
C SER A 530 -18.05 16.77 34.57
N SER A 531 -18.56 16.21 33.45
CA SER A 531 -19.12 17.00 32.35
C SER A 531 -20.58 16.65 31.98
N HIS A 532 -21.01 15.41 32.21
CA HIS A 532 -22.30 14.88 31.77
C HIS A 532 -23.23 14.42 32.91
N LEU A 533 -22.77 14.48 34.17
CA LEU A 533 -23.52 14.03 35.34
C LEU A 533 -23.81 15.21 36.30
N HIS A 534 -25.08 15.38 36.68
CA HIS A 534 -25.54 16.33 37.70
C HIS A 534 -25.86 15.57 38.98
N GLU A 535 -25.41 16.09 40.12
CA GLU A 535 -25.77 15.62 41.46
C GLU A 535 -27.02 16.38 41.92
N ILE A 536 -28.12 15.69 42.20
CA ILE A 536 -29.32 16.33 42.74
C ILE A 536 -29.03 16.77 44.18
N THR A 537 -29.15 18.08 44.43
CA THR A 537 -28.93 18.70 45.74
C THR A 537 -30.22 18.78 46.55
N GLN A 538 -30.11 19.05 47.86
CA GLN A 538 -31.29 19.34 48.70
C GLN A 538 -32.03 20.61 48.26
N GLU A 539 -31.35 21.54 47.59
CA GLU A 539 -31.97 22.74 47.00
C GLU A 539 -32.78 22.38 45.74
N ASP A 540 -32.25 21.48 44.89
CA ASP A 540 -32.98 20.90 43.75
C ASP A 540 -34.23 20.13 44.22
N GLU A 541 -34.12 19.36 45.31
CA GLU A 541 -35.24 18.61 45.92
C GLU A 541 -36.39 19.52 46.37
N VAL A 542 -36.08 20.69 46.91
CA VAL A 542 -37.09 21.69 47.33
C VAL A 542 -37.63 22.48 46.13
N GLN A 543 -36.81 22.79 45.12
CA GLN A 543 -37.21 23.65 43.99
C GLN A 543 -37.96 22.89 42.87
N TYR A 544 -37.62 21.62 42.63
CA TYR A 544 -38.13 20.79 41.53
C TYR A 544 -38.61 19.37 41.95
N PRO A 545 -39.38 19.21 43.05
CA PRO A 545 -39.78 17.89 43.56
C PRO A 545 -40.59 17.06 42.55
N ASP A 546 -41.28 17.70 41.61
CA ASP A 546 -42.02 17.08 40.52
C ASP A 546 -41.12 16.50 39.41
N ILE A 547 -39.91 17.04 39.19
CA ILE A 547 -38.98 16.51 38.16
C ILE A 547 -38.33 15.20 38.63
N ILE A 548 -37.97 15.16 39.92
CA ILE A 548 -37.13 14.11 40.50
C ILE A 548 -37.84 12.74 40.52
N GLN A 549 -39.17 12.74 40.60
CA GLN A 549 -39.98 11.52 40.66
C GLN A 549 -39.98 10.70 39.35
N TRP A 550 -39.77 11.33 38.19
CA TRP A 550 -39.83 10.66 36.88
C TRP A 550 -38.54 10.72 36.06
N ILE A 551 -37.55 11.53 36.44
CA ILE A 551 -36.29 11.60 35.72
C ILE A 551 -35.43 10.31 35.91
N PRO A 552 -34.96 9.66 34.83
CA PRO A 552 -34.04 8.54 34.96
C PRO A 552 -32.71 8.97 35.61
N HIS A 553 -32.35 8.27 36.68
CA HIS A 553 -31.12 8.47 37.44
C HIS A 553 -30.17 7.26 37.31
N MET A 554 -28.95 7.40 37.82
CA MET A 554 -27.90 6.37 37.79
C MET A 554 -28.37 5.06 38.45
N ASP A 555 -28.23 3.95 37.72
CA ASP A 555 -28.57 2.57 38.14
C ASP A 555 -27.44 1.87 38.91
N ARG A 556 -26.26 2.49 39.04
CA ARG A 556 -25.13 2.00 39.83
C ARG A 556 -25.14 2.55 41.25
N MET A 557 -24.89 1.65 42.20
CA MET A 557 -24.58 1.95 43.60
C MET A 557 -23.14 1.54 43.93
N ASP A 558 -22.17 2.09 43.19
CA ASP A 558 -20.75 1.97 43.56
C ASP A 558 -20.40 2.92 44.72
N GLU A 559 -19.16 2.86 45.23
CA GLU A 559 -18.73 3.65 46.40
C GLU A 559 -18.83 5.17 46.19
N TYR A 560 -18.79 5.65 44.94
CA TYR A 560 -18.92 7.07 44.59
C TYR A 560 -20.37 7.57 44.57
N HIS A 561 -21.33 6.70 44.25
CA HIS A 561 -22.76 7.08 44.15
C HIS A 561 -23.58 6.77 45.41
N ARG A 562 -22.97 6.23 46.47
CA ARG A 562 -23.69 5.77 47.67
C ARG A 562 -24.38 6.94 48.39
N GLY A 563 -25.71 6.91 48.41
CA GLY A 563 -26.55 7.88 49.14
C GLY A 563 -26.79 9.20 48.40
N LYS A 564 -26.54 9.25 47.09
CA LYS A 564 -26.73 10.44 46.25
C LYS A 564 -27.47 10.08 44.95
N VAL A 565 -28.35 10.95 44.49
CA VAL A 565 -29.06 10.76 43.21
C VAL A 565 -28.35 11.54 42.12
N TYR A 566 -27.97 10.85 41.04
CA TYR A 566 -27.25 11.42 39.91
C TYR A 566 -28.05 11.25 38.62
N VAL A 567 -28.17 12.33 37.85
CA VAL A 567 -28.93 12.40 36.57
C VAL A 567 -28.06 12.97 35.46
N ARG A 568 -28.44 12.78 34.20
CA ARG A 568 -27.66 13.31 33.07
C ARG A 568 -27.90 14.82 32.91
N THR A 569 -26.83 15.61 32.85
CA THR A 569 -26.86 17.08 32.97
C THR A 569 -27.74 17.76 31.92
N ASP A 570 -27.74 17.30 30.67
CA ASP A 570 -28.60 17.89 29.62
C ASP A 570 -30.08 17.54 29.82
N THR A 571 -30.39 16.34 30.32
CA THR A 571 -31.77 15.90 30.62
C THR A 571 -32.33 16.69 31.80
N TRP A 572 -31.52 16.95 32.83
CA TRP A 572 -31.89 17.79 33.98
C TRP A 572 -32.24 19.21 33.54
N HIS A 573 -31.34 19.87 32.79
CA HIS A 573 -31.59 21.21 32.27
C HIS A 573 -32.82 21.26 31.36
N LYS A 574 -33.03 20.28 30.47
CA LYS A 574 -34.22 20.20 29.60
C LYS A 574 -35.52 20.08 30.40
N ALA A 575 -35.55 19.26 31.44
CA ALA A 575 -36.73 19.11 32.30
C ALA A 575 -37.05 20.39 33.07
N ILE A 576 -36.02 21.07 33.59
CA ILE A 576 -36.16 22.39 34.23
C ILE A 576 -36.68 23.43 33.23
N ASP A 577 -36.18 23.42 31.99
CA ASP A 577 -36.60 24.33 30.92
C ASP A 577 -38.04 24.09 30.47
N GLU A 578 -38.47 22.84 30.31
CA GLU A 578 -39.87 22.48 30.02
C GLU A 578 -40.80 22.98 31.12
N ARG A 579 -40.47 22.71 32.39
CA ARG A 579 -41.24 23.18 33.55
C ARG A 579 -41.26 24.70 33.67
N LYS A 580 -40.16 25.40 33.39
CA LYS A 580 -40.09 26.86 33.38
C LYS A 580 -40.96 27.47 32.28
N ARG A 581 -41.05 26.84 31.09
CA ARG A 581 -41.98 27.26 30.04
C ARG A 581 -43.44 27.05 30.46
N ALA A 582 -43.76 25.91 31.09
CA ALA A 582 -45.09 25.68 31.67
C ALA A 582 -45.44 26.74 32.74
N TYR A 583 -44.50 27.09 33.61
CA TYR A 583 -44.67 28.16 34.62
C TYR A 583 -44.98 29.53 33.99
N LEU A 584 -44.29 29.90 32.92
CA LEU A 584 -44.54 31.14 32.18
C LEU A 584 -45.90 31.18 31.46
N LEU A 585 -46.54 30.02 31.25
CA LEU A 585 -47.88 29.89 30.66
C LEU A 585 -49.01 29.87 31.71
N GLY A 586 -48.68 29.88 33.01
CA GLY A 586 -49.64 29.95 34.11
C GLY A 586 -49.93 28.60 34.78
N GLN A 587 -50.70 28.65 35.87
CA GLN A 587 -50.87 27.53 36.80
C GLN A 587 -51.44 26.27 36.14
N ASP A 588 -52.41 26.42 35.24
CA ASP A 588 -53.07 25.29 34.56
C ASP A 588 -52.09 24.52 33.66
N ALA A 589 -51.14 25.22 33.02
CA ALA A 589 -50.09 24.61 32.21
C ALA A 589 -49.07 23.84 33.06
N ILE A 590 -48.76 24.31 34.28
CA ILE A 590 -47.96 23.54 35.25
C ILE A 590 -48.71 22.27 35.67
N SER A 591 -50.00 22.37 35.96
CA SER A 591 -50.83 21.22 36.38
C SER A 591 -50.88 20.15 35.29
N ALA A 592 -51.16 20.54 34.04
CA ALA A 592 -51.15 19.62 32.89
C ALA A 592 -49.76 19.01 32.61
N TYR A 593 -48.68 19.78 32.84
CA TYR A 593 -47.31 19.26 32.77
C TYR A 593 -47.06 18.18 33.82
N VAL A 594 -47.41 18.42 35.09
CA VAL A 594 -47.22 17.45 36.18
C VAL A 594 -48.04 16.17 35.92
N GLU A 595 -49.31 16.29 35.51
CA GLU A 595 -50.15 15.14 35.15
C GLU A 595 -49.54 14.32 34.01
N THR A 596 -49.04 14.98 32.96
CA THR A 596 -48.36 14.33 31.82
C THR A 596 -47.08 13.59 32.25
N LYS A 597 -46.35 14.11 33.25
CA LYS A 597 -45.13 13.47 33.77
C LYS A 597 -45.42 12.38 34.82
N GLN A 598 -46.57 12.39 35.50
CA GLN A 598 -46.90 11.39 36.53
C GLN A 598 -46.85 9.95 36.00
N VAL A 599 -47.31 9.71 34.77
CA VAL A 599 -47.24 8.39 34.09
C VAL A 599 -45.80 7.87 33.96
N PHE A 600 -44.81 8.77 33.89
CA PHE A 600 -43.40 8.39 33.93
C PHE A 600 -42.92 8.09 35.35
N ALA A 601 -43.37 8.85 36.36
CA ALA A 601 -43.05 8.61 37.77
C ALA A 601 -43.54 7.24 38.23
N ASP A 602 -44.83 6.93 38.00
CA ASP A 602 -45.45 5.66 38.39
C ASP A 602 -44.74 4.43 37.77
N THR A 603 -44.16 4.60 36.59
CA THR A 603 -43.48 3.52 35.85
C THR A 603 -41.96 3.51 36.01
N LEU A 604 -41.34 4.52 36.65
CA LEU A 604 -39.88 4.60 36.81
C LEU A 604 -39.32 3.54 37.80
N PRO A 605 -39.90 3.31 39.00
CA PRO A 605 -39.33 2.37 39.98
C PRO A 605 -39.13 0.95 39.41
N GLY A 606 -40.12 0.42 38.69
CA GLY A 606 -40.02 -0.91 38.05
C GLY A 606 -38.96 -0.97 36.96
N LYS A 607 -38.80 0.10 36.17
CA LYS A 607 -37.73 0.21 35.16
C LYS A 607 -36.35 0.25 35.82
N MET A 608 -36.20 1.05 36.89
CA MET A 608 -34.95 1.16 37.65
C MET A 608 -34.53 -0.17 38.28
N GLU A 609 -35.47 -0.98 38.76
CA GLU A 609 -35.15 -2.30 39.29
C GLU A 609 -34.63 -3.25 38.20
N ILE A 610 -35.24 -3.26 37.00
CA ILE A 610 -34.71 -4.01 35.85
C ILE A 610 -33.30 -3.54 35.48
N PHE A 611 -33.02 -2.23 35.53
CA PHE A 611 -31.70 -1.68 35.23
C PHE A 611 -30.62 -2.09 36.27
N LYS A 612 -30.93 -2.08 37.58
CA LYS A 612 -30.01 -2.61 38.62
C LYS A 612 -29.65 -4.07 38.38
N ASN A 613 -30.65 -4.90 38.06
CA ASN A 613 -30.45 -6.32 37.77
C ASN A 613 -29.59 -6.53 36.50
N LEU A 614 -29.71 -5.65 35.50
CA LEU A 614 -28.83 -5.65 34.32
C LEU A 614 -27.38 -5.22 34.63
N VAL A 615 -27.19 -4.23 35.51
CA VAL A 615 -25.87 -3.85 36.04
C VAL A 615 -25.18 -5.06 36.70
N GLN A 616 -25.89 -5.77 37.58
CA GLN A 616 -25.35 -6.95 38.27
C GLN A 616 -25.05 -8.11 37.30
N TRP A 617 -25.98 -8.41 36.39
CA TRP A 617 -25.78 -9.45 35.37
C TRP A 617 -24.56 -9.17 34.47
N ARG A 618 -24.38 -7.92 34.02
CA ARG A 618 -23.22 -7.51 33.22
C ARG A 618 -21.90 -7.73 33.97
N ASP A 619 -21.83 -7.35 35.24
CA ASP A 619 -20.58 -7.40 36.01
C ASP A 619 -20.22 -8.85 36.38
N ASN A 620 -21.21 -9.70 36.70
CA ASN A 620 -21.04 -11.16 36.78
C ASN A 620 -20.49 -11.74 35.46
N ARG A 621 -21.10 -11.39 34.32
CA ARG A 621 -20.66 -11.81 32.98
C ARG A 621 -19.22 -11.40 32.67
N GLN A 622 -18.80 -10.20 33.08
CA GLN A 622 -17.41 -9.75 32.91
C GLN A 622 -16.44 -10.57 33.76
N ALA A 623 -16.78 -10.84 35.03
CA ALA A 623 -15.97 -11.69 35.91
C ALA A 623 -15.80 -13.12 35.35
N THR A 624 -16.89 -13.74 34.88
CA THR A 624 -16.84 -15.08 34.26
C THR A 624 -16.00 -15.09 32.98
N ARG A 625 -16.05 -14.04 32.15
CA ARG A 625 -15.17 -13.93 30.96
C ARG A 625 -13.70 -13.81 31.33
N ALA A 626 -13.36 -13.06 32.39
CA ALA A 626 -12.00 -12.97 32.89
C ALA A 626 -11.50 -14.34 33.40
N LEU A 627 -12.32 -15.04 34.20
CA LEU A 627 -12.03 -16.37 34.71
C LEU A 627 -11.76 -17.40 33.60
N TYR A 628 -12.64 -17.51 32.61
CA TYR A 628 -12.43 -18.45 31.49
C TYR A 628 -11.22 -18.10 30.63
N THR A 629 -10.91 -16.81 30.46
CA THR A 629 -9.68 -16.37 29.78
C THR A 629 -8.42 -16.80 30.55
N GLN A 630 -8.42 -16.69 31.87
CA GLN A 630 -7.32 -17.19 32.73
C GLN A 630 -7.19 -18.71 32.67
N ILE A 631 -8.31 -19.45 32.75
CA ILE A 631 -8.34 -20.91 32.62
C ILE A 631 -7.75 -21.34 31.26
N GLY A 632 -8.20 -20.76 30.16
CA GLY A 632 -7.66 -21.05 28.82
C GLY A 632 -6.16 -20.78 28.72
N LEU A 633 -5.68 -19.65 29.24
CA LEU A 633 -4.24 -19.33 29.26
C LEU A 633 -3.42 -20.33 30.09
N ALA A 634 -3.96 -20.84 31.19
CA ALA A 634 -3.34 -21.89 31.99
C ALA A 634 -3.32 -23.24 31.26
N THR A 635 -4.47 -23.66 30.70
CA THR A 635 -4.61 -24.89 29.90
C THR A 635 -3.67 -24.89 28.69
N ALA A 636 -3.58 -23.79 27.94
CA ALA A 636 -2.66 -23.68 26.81
C ALA A 636 -1.18 -23.74 27.23
N LYS A 637 -0.84 -23.31 28.44
CA LYS A 637 0.52 -23.47 29.01
C LYS A 637 0.78 -24.93 29.40
N LEU A 638 -0.20 -25.62 29.96
CA LEU A 638 -0.13 -27.04 30.33
C LEU A 638 0.01 -27.93 29.09
N HIS A 639 -0.89 -27.79 28.11
CA HIS A 639 -0.87 -28.52 26.84
C HIS A 639 0.43 -28.30 26.06
N ALA A 640 0.96 -27.06 26.03
CA ALA A 640 2.26 -26.78 25.43
C ALA A 640 3.41 -27.52 26.13
N GLY A 641 3.36 -27.60 27.47
CA GLY A 641 4.32 -28.37 28.28
C GLY A 641 4.31 -29.87 27.96
N LEU A 642 3.12 -30.46 27.81
CA LEU A 642 2.95 -31.88 27.43
C LEU A 642 3.57 -32.23 26.06
N ILE A 643 3.72 -31.25 25.17
CA ILE A 643 4.31 -31.42 23.82
C ILE A 643 5.67 -30.73 23.65
N GLY A 644 6.36 -30.39 24.75
CA GLY A 644 7.72 -29.81 24.73
C GLY A 644 7.84 -28.50 23.93
N SER A 645 6.77 -27.71 23.87
CA SER A 645 6.68 -26.49 23.05
C SER A 645 6.22 -25.28 23.88
N SER A 646 6.27 -24.08 23.31
CA SER A 646 5.80 -22.88 24.01
C SER A 646 4.29 -22.67 23.83
N LYS A 647 3.67 -21.95 24.78
CA LYS A 647 2.26 -21.50 24.70
C LYS A 647 1.97 -20.73 23.39
N TRP A 648 2.96 -20.01 22.86
CA TRP A 648 2.77 -19.23 21.63
C TRP A 648 2.82 -20.11 20.38
N GLU A 649 3.67 -21.14 20.37
CA GLU A 649 3.73 -22.13 19.29
C GLU A 649 2.45 -22.96 19.21
N ILE A 650 1.93 -23.46 20.33
CA ILE A 650 0.67 -24.23 20.32
C ILE A 650 -0.53 -23.35 19.92
N LEU A 651 -0.55 -22.06 20.29
CA LEU A 651 -1.57 -21.12 19.84
C LEU A 651 -1.42 -20.67 18.37
N GLN A 652 -0.35 -21.08 17.67
CA GLN A 652 -0.22 -20.92 16.22
C GLN A 652 -0.55 -22.19 15.44
N SER A 653 -0.76 -23.35 16.07
CA SER A 653 -1.34 -24.53 15.42
C SER A 653 -2.77 -24.20 14.95
N PRO A 654 -3.10 -24.34 13.64
CA PRO A 654 -4.47 -24.17 13.16
C PRO A 654 -5.46 -25.07 13.89
N THR A 655 -5.10 -26.34 14.10
CA THR A 655 -5.94 -27.32 14.80
C THR A 655 -6.20 -26.91 16.25
N TYR A 656 -5.15 -26.61 17.02
CA TYR A 656 -5.29 -26.25 18.43
C TYR A 656 -5.98 -24.90 18.63
N SER A 657 -5.58 -23.87 17.89
CA SER A 657 -6.11 -22.50 18.05
C SER A 657 -7.61 -22.43 17.72
N GLY A 658 -8.08 -23.12 16.69
CA GLY A 658 -9.51 -23.16 16.33
C GLY A 658 -10.38 -23.67 17.48
N ILE A 659 -10.02 -24.83 18.04
CA ILE A 659 -10.73 -25.44 19.19
C ILE A 659 -10.58 -24.60 20.45
N HIS A 660 -9.36 -24.07 20.70
CA HIS A 660 -9.07 -23.27 21.88
C HIS A 660 -9.92 -21.99 21.95
N TYR A 661 -10.00 -21.25 20.85
CA TYR A 661 -10.81 -20.05 20.78
C TYR A 661 -12.31 -20.35 20.65
N ALA A 662 -12.72 -21.53 20.17
CA ALA A 662 -14.12 -21.98 20.23
C ALA A 662 -14.56 -22.19 21.69
N LYS A 663 -13.84 -23.01 22.47
CA LYS A 663 -14.17 -23.25 23.89
C LYS A 663 -14.16 -21.97 24.72
N LEU A 664 -13.23 -21.04 24.46
CA LEU A 664 -13.22 -19.71 25.09
C LEU A 664 -14.43 -18.83 24.75
N ARG A 665 -15.07 -19.00 23.58
CA ARG A 665 -16.32 -18.30 23.23
C ARG A 665 -17.55 -18.94 23.89
N CYS A 666 -17.57 -20.27 23.97
CA CYS A 666 -18.67 -21.04 24.58
C CYS A 666 -18.62 -21.10 26.12
N TYR A 667 -17.55 -20.56 26.75
CA TYR A 667 -17.28 -20.70 28.19
C TYR A 667 -17.13 -22.17 28.63
N GLU A 668 -16.53 -22.97 27.76
CA GLU A 668 -16.19 -24.36 28.04
C GLU A 668 -14.77 -24.52 28.59
N LYS A 669 -14.57 -25.60 29.35
CA LYS A 669 -13.24 -26.09 29.70
C LYS A 669 -12.79 -27.13 28.67
N TRP A 670 -11.47 -27.31 28.55
CA TRP A 670 -10.93 -28.50 27.90
C TRP A 670 -11.08 -29.70 28.82
N THR A 671 -11.43 -30.85 28.24
CA THR A 671 -11.24 -32.16 28.86
C THR A 671 -9.92 -32.77 28.37
N GLU A 672 -9.36 -33.70 29.15
CA GLU A 672 -8.11 -34.38 28.81
C GLU A 672 -8.20 -35.24 27.53
N PRO A 673 -9.28 -36.02 27.29
CA PRO A 673 -9.42 -36.80 26.05
C PRO A 673 -9.51 -35.95 24.77
N GLU A 674 -10.11 -34.76 24.83
CA GLU A 674 -10.18 -33.83 23.68
C GLU A 674 -8.79 -33.37 23.23
N PHE A 675 -7.87 -33.13 24.17
CA PHE A 675 -6.50 -32.75 23.83
C PHE A 675 -5.70 -33.93 23.30
N GLU A 676 -5.78 -35.09 23.96
CA GLU A 676 -5.05 -36.29 23.54
C GLU A 676 -5.45 -36.73 22.11
N THR A 677 -6.72 -36.56 21.74
CA THR A 677 -7.23 -36.85 20.38
C THR A 677 -6.58 -36.01 19.27
N ILE A 678 -6.16 -34.77 19.54
CA ILE A 678 -5.57 -33.86 18.53
C ILE A 678 -4.04 -33.71 18.66
N LYS A 679 -3.46 -34.18 19.75
CA LYS A 679 -2.07 -33.98 20.18
C LYS A 679 -1.02 -34.24 19.09
N GLU A 680 -1.09 -35.38 18.41
CA GLU A 680 -0.13 -35.75 17.36
C GLU A 680 -0.20 -34.82 16.13
N VAL A 681 -1.41 -34.36 15.76
CA VAL A 681 -1.60 -33.36 14.69
C VAL A 681 -0.94 -32.05 15.07
N VAL A 682 -1.17 -31.59 16.31
CA VAL A 682 -0.61 -30.35 16.86
C VAL A 682 0.93 -30.40 16.95
N ILE A 683 1.50 -31.55 17.35
CA ILE A 683 2.95 -31.80 17.34
C ILE A 683 3.52 -31.65 15.92
N ALA A 684 2.89 -32.29 14.92
CA ALA A 684 3.32 -32.22 13.53
C ALA A 684 3.23 -30.79 12.96
N GLU A 685 2.15 -30.05 13.26
CA GLU A 685 1.97 -28.66 12.85
C GLU A 685 3.05 -27.74 13.44
N VAL A 686 3.32 -27.84 14.76
CA VAL A 686 4.35 -27.03 15.44
C VAL A 686 5.76 -27.37 14.93
N ALA A 687 6.06 -28.66 14.67
CA ALA A 687 7.32 -29.06 14.06
C ALA A 687 7.50 -28.48 12.64
N ALA A 688 6.42 -28.41 11.85
CA ALA A 688 6.44 -27.78 10.53
C ALA A 688 6.60 -26.25 10.61
N GLN A 689 6.01 -25.59 11.61
CA GLN A 689 6.20 -24.16 11.87
C GLN A 689 7.66 -23.83 12.23
N LYS A 690 8.26 -24.60 13.14
CA LYS A 690 9.68 -24.47 13.53
C LYS A 690 10.61 -24.57 12.31
N LYS A 691 10.37 -25.55 11.42
CA LYS A 691 11.12 -25.68 10.14
C LYS A 691 10.94 -24.45 9.23
N ARG A 692 9.70 -23.97 9.04
CA ARG A 692 9.42 -22.78 8.20
C ARG A 692 10.09 -21.50 8.72
N LYS A 693 10.17 -21.33 10.04
CA LYS A 693 10.86 -20.18 10.67
C LYS A 693 12.35 -20.14 10.32
N VAL A 694 13.06 -21.26 10.50
CA VAL A 694 14.51 -21.35 10.22
C VAL A 694 14.82 -21.05 8.75
N VAL A 695 14.03 -21.58 7.80
CA VAL A 695 14.22 -21.28 6.37
C VAL A 695 14.05 -19.79 6.09
N ARG A 696 13.01 -19.15 6.65
CA ARG A 696 12.76 -17.71 6.48
C ARG A 696 13.90 -16.84 7.04
N GLU A 697 14.49 -17.22 8.17
CA GLU A 697 15.63 -16.53 8.77
C GLU A 697 16.91 -16.67 7.91
N GLN A 698 17.12 -17.83 7.30
CA GLN A 698 18.22 -18.06 6.35
C GLN A 698 18.05 -17.24 5.06
N ASP A 699 16.85 -17.24 4.46
CA ASP A 699 16.55 -16.46 3.24
C ASP A 699 16.71 -14.94 3.46
N LEU A 700 16.22 -14.42 4.59
CA LEU A 700 16.39 -13.01 4.96
C LEU A 700 17.87 -12.63 5.14
N THR A 701 18.66 -13.51 5.76
CA THR A 701 20.11 -13.32 5.94
C THR A 701 20.84 -13.28 4.59
N LEU A 702 20.50 -14.20 3.68
CA LEU A 702 21.05 -14.26 2.32
C LEU A 702 20.63 -13.06 1.46
N HIS A 703 19.41 -12.54 1.65
CA HIS A 703 18.95 -11.32 0.99
C HIS A 703 19.75 -10.09 1.45
N ARG A 704 19.96 -9.93 2.77
CA ARG A 704 20.68 -8.78 3.34
C ARG A 704 22.11 -8.69 2.80
N LYS A 705 22.86 -9.79 2.82
CA LYS A 705 24.24 -9.91 2.28
C LYS A 705 24.38 -9.55 0.80
N ARG A 706 23.37 -9.85 -0.01
CA ARG A 706 23.34 -9.46 -1.44
C ARG A 706 23.13 -7.95 -1.60
N SER A 707 22.28 -7.36 -0.76
CA SER A 707 22.10 -5.90 -0.72
C SER A 707 23.37 -5.19 -0.23
N GLU A 708 24.04 -5.71 0.81
CA GLU A 708 25.34 -5.22 1.28
C GLU A 708 26.38 -5.22 0.13
N SER A 709 26.43 -6.30 -0.65
CA SER A 709 27.32 -6.45 -1.82
C SER A 709 26.97 -5.53 -3.00
N GLU A 710 25.69 -5.20 -3.21
CA GLU A 710 25.25 -4.27 -4.25
C GLU A 710 25.55 -2.80 -3.90
N THR A 711 25.35 -2.43 -2.63
CA THR A 711 25.71 -1.11 -2.09
C THR A 711 27.23 -0.87 -2.21
N GLU A 712 28.06 -1.84 -1.86
CA GLU A 712 29.52 -1.70 -1.98
C GLU A 712 29.98 -1.55 -3.44
N TYR A 713 29.41 -2.33 -4.36
CA TYR A 713 29.68 -2.17 -5.80
C TYR A 713 29.33 -0.76 -6.30
N ALA A 714 28.18 -0.22 -5.87
CA ALA A 714 27.77 1.14 -6.22
C ALA A 714 28.69 2.21 -5.59
N ARG A 715 29.14 2.00 -4.35
CA ARG A 715 30.09 2.88 -3.65
C ARG A 715 31.43 2.96 -4.39
N LEU A 716 32.01 1.83 -4.76
CA LEU A 716 33.28 1.77 -5.47
C LEU A 716 33.22 2.46 -6.84
N ARG A 717 32.15 2.19 -7.63
CA ARG A 717 31.94 2.85 -8.94
C ARG A 717 31.72 4.36 -8.82
N LYS A 718 31.18 4.85 -7.70
CA LYS A 718 31.02 6.29 -7.44
C LYS A 718 32.33 6.95 -6.97
N ALA A 719 33.22 6.20 -6.31
CA ALA A 719 34.50 6.70 -5.81
C ALA A 719 35.54 6.93 -6.92
N ASP A 720 35.58 6.08 -7.94
CA ASP A 720 36.41 6.29 -9.14
C ASP A 720 35.61 6.05 -10.43
N PRO A 721 35.01 7.11 -11.02
CA PRO A 721 34.30 7.02 -12.29
C PRO A 721 35.18 6.73 -13.52
N LYS A 722 36.51 6.72 -13.39
CA LYS A 722 37.46 6.41 -14.48
C LYS A 722 38.03 4.99 -14.39
N ALA A 723 37.86 4.30 -13.25
CA ALA A 723 38.27 2.92 -13.10
C ALA A 723 37.43 1.95 -13.96
N ILE A 724 38.10 0.95 -14.51
CA ILE A 724 37.48 -0.12 -15.31
C ILE A 724 36.91 -1.18 -14.36
N PHE A 725 35.58 -1.22 -14.21
CA PHE A 725 34.92 -2.19 -13.34
C PHE A 725 34.44 -3.44 -14.09
N PRO A 726 34.41 -4.62 -13.43
CA PRO A 726 33.63 -5.76 -13.88
C PRO A 726 32.13 -5.46 -13.77
N SER A 727 31.32 -6.07 -14.64
CA SER A 727 29.86 -6.08 -14.43
C SER A 727 29.48 -6.69 -13.07
N PHE A 728 28.40 -6.22 -12.43
CA PHE A 728 28.00 -6.70 -11.10
C PHE A 728 27.87 -8.24 -10.95
N PRO A 729 27.37 -9.00 -11.95
CA PRO A 729 27.40 -10.46 -11.93
C PRO A 729 28.80 -11.10 -11.93
N GLU A 730 29.84 -10.40 -12.39
CA GLU A 730 31.25 -10.82 -12.27
C GLU A 730 31.89 -10.34 -10.97
N PHE A 731 31.56 -9.14 -10.49
CA PHE A 731 31.98 -8.64 -9.17
C PHE A 731 31.60 -9.64 -8.06
N ARG A 732 30.36 -10.15 -8.09
CA ARG A 732 29.88 -11.22 -7.19
C ARG A 732 30.56 -12.60 -7.38
N LYS A 733 31.51 -12.72 -8.32
CA LYS A 733 32.31 -13.94 -8.54
C LYS A 733 33.75 -13.81 -8.02
N LEU A 734 34.19 -12.62 -7.61
CA LEU A 734 35.45 -12.41 -6.88
C LEU A 734 35.46 -13.26 -5.60
N SER A 735 36.63 -13.75 -5.18
CA SER A 735 36.71 -14.73 -4.08
C SER A 735 36.30 -14.11 -2.75
N VAL A 736 36.75 -12.89 -2.47
CA VAL A 736 36.36 -12.15 -1.27
C VAL A 736 34.84 -11.89 -1.21
N VAL A 737 34.20 -11.46 -2.31
CA VAL A 737 32.75 -11.19 -2.34
C VAL A 737 31.94 -12.47 -2.10
N LYS A 738 32.38 -13.61 -2.65
CA LYS A 738 31.78 -14.92 -2.32
C LYS A 738 31.92 -15.27 -0.84
N THR A 739 33.08 -15.00 -0.22
CA THR A 739 33.29 -15.26 1.21
C THR A 739 32.41 -14.36 2.07
N VAL A 740 32.24 -13.07 1.72
CA VAL A 740 31.30 -12.16 2.40
C VAL A 740 29.85 -12.61 2.23
N GLU A 741 29.43 -13.10 1.06
CA GLU A 741 28.08 -13.68 0.91
C GLU A 741 27.91 -15.00 1.68
N ALA A 742 28.87 -15.91 1.60
CA ALA A 742 28.77 -17.27 2.15
C ALA A 742 29.00 -17.37 3.68
N SER A 743 29.58 -16.36 4.32
CA SER A 743 29.90 -16.39 5.76
C SER A 743 28.65 -16.53 6.64
N SER A 744 28.43 -17.72 7.20
CA SER A 744 27.30 -17.99 8.12
C SER A 744 27.47 -17.36 9.51
N SER A 745 28.67 -16.86 9.84
CA SER A 745 28.96 -16.12 11.08
C SER A 745 28.92 -14.61 10.87
N ALA A 746 28.14 -13.90 11.68
CA ALA A 746 27.92 -12.45 11.59
C ALA A 746 29.10 -11.57 12.05
N LYS A 747 30.26 -12.15 12.41
CA LYS A 747 31.38 -11.43 13.05
C LYS A 747 32.62 -11.18 12.18
N ASN A 748 32.82 -11.90 11.08
CA ASN A 748 34.16 -12.04 10.47
C ASN A 748 34.26 -11.61 8.98
N ALA A 749 33.22 -11.00 8.40
CA ALA A 749 33.26 -10.57 7.00
C ALA A 749 32.24 -9.45 6.72
N SER A 750 32.73 -8.21 6.65
CA SER A 750 32.00 -7.02 6.19
C SER A 750 32.87 -6.26 5.20
N PHE A 751 32.28 -5.60 4.20
CA PHE A 751 33.03 -4.71 3.30
C PHE A 751 33.61 -3.45 3.99
N THR A 752 33.17 -3.17 5.22
CA THR A 752 33.73 -2.12 6.08
C THR A 752 35.02 -2.53 6.78
N ASP A 753 35.43 -3.79 6.72
CA ASP A 753 36.67 -4.28 7.30
C ASP A 753 37.87 -3.90 6.41
N PRO A 754 38.94 -3.26 6.94
CA PRO A 754 40.08 -2.82 6.13
C PRO A 754 40.80 -3.94 5.35
N PHE A 755 40.85 -5.16 5.89
CA PHE A 755 41.48 -6.31 5.23
C PHE A 755 40.57 -6.90 4.14
N VAL A 756 39.25 -6.90 4.35
CA VAL A 756 38.28 -7.25 3.31
C VAL A 756 38.32 -6.22 2.16
N ALA A 757 38.45 -4.93 2.50
CA ALA A 757 38.56 -3.85 1.53
C ALA A 757 39.88 -3.89 0.72
N SER A 758 41.02 -4.19 1.35
CA SER A 758 42.29 -4.37 0.62
C SER A 758 42.24 -5.59 -0.30
N LEU A 759 41.77 -6.74 0.21
CA LEU A 759 41.64 -7.96 -0.60
C LEU A 759 40.66 -7.78 -1.78
N LEU A 760 39.61 -6.96 -1.61
CA LEU A 760 38.69 -6.59 -2.68
C LEU A 760 39.34 -5.71 -3.74
N LYS A 761 40.22 -4.78 -3.36
CA LYS A 761 41.03 -4.02 -4.30
C LYS A 761 41.97 -4.94 -5.09
N ASP A 762 42.71 -5.83 -4.41
CA ASP A 762 43.64 -6.76 -5.06
C ASP A 762 42.91 -7.71 -6.03
N ASN A 763 41.70 -8.17 -5.65
CA ASN A 763 40.82 -8.97 -6.51
C ASN A 763 40.35 -8.21 -7.76
N LEU A 764 40.07 -6.90 -7.64
CA LEU A 764 39.67 -6.04 -8.76
C LEU A 764 40.85 -5.72 -9.67
N ASP A 765 42.03 -5.45 -9.12
CA ASP A 765 43.26 -5.18 -9.89
C ASP A 765 43.70 -6.42 -10.68
N GLN A 766 43.74 -7.60 -10.05
CA GLN A 766 44.00 -8.88 -10.74
C GLN A 766 42.99 -9.16 -11.86
N TRP A 767 41.70 -8.87 -11.63
CA TRP A 767 40.67 -9.01 -12.66
C TRP A 767 40.87 -8.03 -13.82
N ARG A 768 41.19 -6.76 -13.51
CA ARG A 768 41.42 -5.69 -14.48
C ARG A 768 42.60 -6.00 -15.40
N ASP A 769 43.72 -6.46 -14.86
CA ASP A 769 44.89 -6.85 -15.65
C ASP A 769 44.61 -8.08 -16.51
N THR A 770 43.87 -9.06 -15.97
CA THR A 770 43.42 -10.24 -16.73
C THR A 770 42.52 -9.84 -17.91
N ALA A 771 41.59 -8.91 -17.70
CA ALA A 771 40.71 -8.40 -18.73
C ALA A 771 41.46 -7.61 -19.81
N ARG A 772 42.38 -6.71 -19.40
CA ARG A 772 43.23 -5.91 -20.32
C ARG A 772 44.14 -6.79 -21.17
N ALA A 773 44.77 -7.81 -20.59
CA ALA A 773 45.59 -8.77 -21.33
C ALA A 773 44.76 -9.59 -22.32
N ALA A 774 43.58 -10.08 -21.92
CA ALA A 774 42.68 -10.82 -22.80
C ALA A 774 42.14 -9.98 -23.97
N LEU A 775 41.86 -8.69 -23.74
CA LEU A 775 41.43 -7.75 -24.79
C LEU A 775 42.59 -7.34 -25.72
N ALA A 776 43.83 -7.25 -25.22
CA ALA A 776 45.00 -7.00 -26.07
C ALA A 776 45.21 -8.12 -27.10
N VAL A 777 44.99 -9.39 -26.70
CA VAL A 777 44.98 -10.55 -27.62
C VAL A 777 43.88 -10.43 -28.68
N VAL A 778 42.69 -9.92 -28.34
CA VAL A 778 41.60 -9.69 -29.32
C VAL A 778 41.95 -8.61 -30.34
N LEU A 779 42.77 -7.62 -29.97
CA LEU A 779 43.32 -6.62 -30.90
C LEU A 779 44.57 -7.12 -31.67
N GLY A 780 44.96 -8.40 -31.54
CA GLY A 780 46.15 -8.96 -32.18
C GLY A 780 47.48 -8.74 -31.44
N PHE A 781 47.48 -8.03 -30.31
CA PHE A 781 48.68 -7.72 -29.53
C PHE A 781 48.92 -8.76 -28.43
N SER A 782 49.16 -10.01 -28.82
CA SER A 782 49.45 -11.11 -27.90
C SER A 782 50.76 -10.90 -27.13
N GLY A 783 50.72 -11.01 -25.80
CA GLY A 783 51.92 -10.94 -24.96
C GLY A 783 52.54 -9.55 -24.79
N TRP A 784 51.79 -8.48 -25.09
CA TRP A 784 52.25 -7.10 -24.97
C TRP A 784 52.78 -6.78 -23.56
N LYS A 785 54.03 -6.29 -23.48
CA LYS A 785 54.67 -5.82 -22.25
C LYS A 785 54.89 -4.31 -22.29
N THR A 786 54.85 -3.65 -21.13
CA THR A 786 54.84 -2.19 -21.00
C THR A 786 56.22 -1.56 -21.26
N MET A 787 56.61 -1.45 -22.53
CA MET A 787 57.98 -1.09 -22.95
C MET A 787 58.23 0.39 -23.30
N SER A 788 57.26 1.30 -23.13
CA SER A 788 57.53 2.75 -23.27
C SER A 788 56.52 3.62 -22.53
N LYS A 789 57.01 4.65 -21.83
CA LYS A 789 56.17 5.75 -21.29
C LYS A 789 55.63 6.70 -22.37
N LYS A 790 56.13 6.59 -23.61
CA LYS A 790 55.74 7.44 -24.76
C LYS A 790 54.76 6.76 -25.72
N LYS A 791 54.26 5.56 -25.44
CA LYS A 791 53.26 4.88 -26.26
C LYS A 791 52.09 4.32 -25.44
N LEU A 792 50.88 4.49 -25.95
CA LEU A 792 49.67 3.91 -25.35
C LEU A 792 49.62 2.39 -25.52
N HIS A 793 49.18 1.73 -24.44
CA HIS A 793 48.85 0.31 -24.43
C HIS A 793 47.74 0.02 -25.45
N PRO A 794 47.77 -1.11 -26.21
CA PRO A 794 46.83 -1.35 -27.30
C PRO A 794 45.35 -1.17 -26.97
N VAL A 795 44.90 -1.62 -25.78
CA VAL A 795 43.49 -1.47 -25.36
C VAL A 795 43.11 -0.08 -24.83
N ASP A 796 44.07 0.82 -24.64
CA ASP A 796 43.84 2.21 -24.18
C ASP A 796 43.79 3.21 -25.35
N ARG A 797 44.02 2.77 -26.59
CA ARG A 797 44.02 3.63 -27.78
C ARG A 797 42.58 4.01 -28.17
N MET A 798 42.38 5.16 -28.80
CA MET A 798 41.06 5.54 -29.34
C MET A 798 40.50 4.50 -30.33
N THR A 799 41.40 3.81 -31.04
CA THR A 799 41.10 2.71 -31.97
C THR A 799 40.77 1.36 -31.29
N ALA A 800 40.77 1.27 -29.95
CA ALA A 800 40.45 0.04 -29.20
C ALA A 800 38.93 -0.22 -29.12
N GLN A 801 38.27 -0.30 -30.27
CA GLN A 801 36.83 -0.51 -30.40
C GLN A 801 36.49 -1.99 -30.60
N PHE A 802 35.59 -2.52 -29.77
CA PHE A 802 35.16 -3.92 -29.79
C PHE A 802 33.66 -4.07 -30.12
N ARG A 803 33.30 -5.20 -30.73
CA ARG A 803 31.90 -5.64 -30.96
C ARG A 803 31.67 -7.07 -30.49
N CYS A 804 30.44 -7.43 -30.13
CA CYS A 804 30.13 -8.67 -29.43
C CYS A 804 29.44 -9.70 -30.33
N LYS A 805 30.19 -10.74 -30.74
CA LYS A 805 29.75 -11.86 -31.58
C LYS A 805 28.36 -12.41 -31.21
N ARG A 806 28.03 -12.42 -29.91
CA ARG A 806 26.79 -12.97 -29.34
C ARG A 806 25.58 -12.04 -29.38
N CYS A 807 25.78 -10.72 -29.38
CA CYS A 807 24.68 -9.76 -29.44
C CYS A 807 24.31 -9.51 -30.90
N ASP A 808 25.32 -9.35 -31.74
CA ASP A 808 25.23 -9.32 -33.20
C ASP A 808 24.45 -10.53 -33.74
N ALA A 809 24.86 -11.76 -33.39
CA ALA A 809 24.18 -13.00 -33.80
C ALA A 809 22.79 -13.21 -33.16
N ALA A 810 22.39 -12.37 -32.20
CA ALA A 810 21.07 -12.40 -31.57
C ALA A 810 20.11 -11.33 -32.13
N GLY A 811 20.51 -10.59 -33.17
CA GLY A 811 19.75 -9.45 -33.72
C GLY A 811 19.61 -8.27 -32.76
N LYS A 812 20.29 -8.32 -31.60
CA LYS A 812 20.30 -7.26 -30.60
C LYS A 812 21.56 -6.44 -30.80
N ASP A 813 21.50 -5.63 -31.85
CA ASP A 813 22.62 -4.86 -32.39
C ASP A 813 23.21 -3.89 -31.35
N THR A 814 24.27 -4.34 -30.68
CA THR A 814 25.11 -3.51 -29.80
C THR A 814 26.11 -2.65 -30.57
N GLY A 815 26.14 -2.74 -31.91
CA GLY A 815 26.99 -1.94 -32.77
C GLY A 815 26.52 -0.48 -32.90
N LYS A 816 25.22 -0.21 -32.76
CA LYS A 816 24.58 1.11 -32.96
C LYS A 816 25.14 2.25 -32.09
N ASP A 817 25.70 1.92 -30.93
CA ASP A 817 26.25 2.90 -29.99
C ASP A 817 27.65 3.42 -30.38
N GLY A 818 28.28 2.85 -31.42
CA GLY A 818 29.63 3.17 -31.88
C GLY A 818 30.72 2.17 -31.52
N GLY A 819 30.35 1.10 -30.82
CA GLY A 819 31.26 0.06 -30.36
C GLY A 819 31.37 0.06 -28.84
N LEU A 820 32.12 -0.92 -28.35
CA LEU A 820 32.49 -1.04 -26.95
C LEU A 820 33.96 -0.63 -26.84
N ASP A 821 34.23 0.51 -26.20
CA ASP A 821 35.57 0.81 -25.68
C ASP A 821 35.95 -0.19 -24.56
N LEU A 822 37.17 -0.07 -24.04
CA LEU A 822 37.69 -0.93 -22.96
C LEU A 822 36.79 -0.99 -21.71
N ALA A 823 36.21 0.13 -21.27
CA ALA A 823 35.35 0.14 -20.08
C ALA A 823 34.00 -0.53 -20.40
N ARG A 824 33.39 -0.19 -21.55
CA ARG A 824 32.13 -0.78 -22.00
C ARG A 824 32.26 -2.27 -22.34
N ALA A 825 33.42 -2.72 -22.80
CA ALA A 825 33.74 -4.13 -23.01
C ALA A 825 33.82 -4.90 -21.68
N CYS A 826 34.43 -4.32 -20.63
CA CYS A 826 34.51 -4.90 -19.29
C CYS A 826 33.16 -4.93 -18.54
N GLU A 827 32.32 -3.90 -18.72
CA GLU A 827 30.95 -3.89 -18.16
C GLU A 827 29.94 -4.71 -18.99
N HIS A 828 30.32 -5.21 -20.18
CA HIS A 828 29.39 -5.84 -21.11
C HIS A 828 28.66 -7.07 -20.55
N ILE A 829 27.32 -7.00 -20.56
CA ILE A 829 26.43 -8.12 -20.25
C ILE A 829 25.61 -8.48 -21.50
N CYS A 830 25.86 -9.65 -22.09
CA CYS A 830 25.12 -10.09 -23.27
C CYS A 830 23.60 -10.18 -23.00
N ALA A 831 22.77 -9.72 -23.94
CA ALA A 831 21.32 -9.59 -23.81
C ALA A 831 20.53 -10.92 -23.95
N LEU A 832 21.09 -12.01 -23.40
CA LEU A 832 20.58 -13.38 -23.39
C LEU A 832 19.49 -13.59 -22.30
N SER A 833 18.81 -14.74 -22.34
CA SER A 833 17.77 -15.09 -21.36
C SER A 833 18.31 -15.15 -19.92
N LYS A 834 17.46 -14.81 -18.93
CA LYS A 834 17.83 -14.73 -17.49
C LYS A 834 18.49 -16.02 -16.97
N LYS A 835 18.06 -17.19 -17.45
CA LYS A 835 18.60 -18.52 -17.09
C LYS A 835 19.97 -18.82 -17.73
N ALA A 836 20.25 -18.27 -18.93
CA ALA A 836 21.57 -18.38 -19.56
C ALA A 836 22.56 -17.36 -18.97
N ARG A 837 22.14 -16.10 -18.81
CA ARG A 837 22.93 -14.99 -18.28
C ARG A 837 23.54 -15.30 -16.91
N ASN A 838 22.76 -15.86 -16.00
CA ASN A 838 23.22 -16.21 -14.64
C ASN A 838 24.27 -17.35 -14.60
N LYS A 839 24.46 -18.12 -15.69
CA LYS A 839 25.43 -19.22 -15.77
C LYS A 839 26.76 -18.84 -16.45
N GLN A 840 26.84 -17.69 -17.12
CA GLN A 840 28.02 -17.30 -17.88
C GLN A 840 29.03 -16.53 -17.00
N ARG A 841 30.32 -16.60 -17.37
CA ARG A 841 31.37 -15.66 -16.94
C ARG A 841 31.66 -14.68 -18.08
N TRP A 842 32.21 -13.52 -17.77
CA TRP A 842 32.77 -12.62 -18.78
C TRP A 842 33.98 -13.28 -19.45
N SER A 843 34.18 -13.01 -20.74
CA SER A 843 35.33 -13.50 -21.50
C SER A 843 35.50 -12.73 -22.80
N ALA A 844 36.73 -12.26 -23.07
CA ALA A 844 37.10 -11.56 -24.30
C ALA A 844 36.90 -12.40 -25.59
N VAL A 845 36.79 -13.73 -25.49
CA VAL A 845 36.60 -14.65 -26.65
C VAL A 845 35.32 -14.33 -27.45
N TYR A 846 34.33 -13.69 -26.83
CA TYR A 846 33.08 -13.28 -27.48
C TYR A 846 33.12 -11.88 -28.11
N LEU A 847 34.25 -11.18 -28.01
CA LEU A 847 34.50 -9.89 -28.64
C LEU A 847 35.39 -10.07 -29.89
N VAL A 848 35.34 -9.09 -30.79
CA VAL A 848 36.28 -8.87 -31.92
C VAL A 848 36.51 -7.36 -32.09
N PRO A 849 37.57 -6.92 -32.78
CA PRO A 849 37.72 -5.53 -33.21
C PRO A 849 36.52 -5.10 -34.09
N ASP A 850 36.06 -3.87 -33.93
CA ASP A 850 35.03 -3.27 -34.78
C ASP A 850 35.69 -2.47 -35.92
N GLN A 851 36.14 -3.18 -36.96
CA GLN A 851 37.06 -2.65 -37.97
C GLN A 851 36.61 -1.32 -38.58
N ARG A 852 35.32 -1.14 -38.90
CA ARG A 852 34.80 0.15 -39.43
C ARG A 852 35.00 1.32 -38.47
N ALA A 853 34.94 1.09 -37.16
CA ALA A 853 35.23 2.12 -36.15
C ALA A 853 36.75 2.30 -35.93
N VAL A 854 37.53 1.22 -36.03
CA VAL A 854 39.01 1.27 -36.01
C VAL A 854 39.55 2.14 -37.15
N ASP A 855 39.06 1.92 -38.37
CA ASP A 855 39.53 2.60 -39.58
C ASP A 855 39.11 4.08 -39.58
N ALA A 856 37.84 4.36 -39.26
CA ALA A 856 37.31 5.73 -39.18
C ALA A 856 38.05 6.59 -38.15
N VAL A 857 38.32 6.04 -36.96
CA VAL A 857 39.11 6.75 -35.93
C VAL A 857 40.58 6.90 -36.35
N SER A 858 41.14 5.93 -37.10
CA SER A 858 42.51 6.04 -37.63
C SER A 858 42.64 7.16 -38.66
N GLN A 859 41.71 7.25 -39.62
CA GLN A 859 41.67 8.34 -40.61
C GLN A 859 41.58 9.71 -39.93
N VAL A 860 40.75 9.86 -38.91
CA VAL A 860 40.62 11.14 -38.17
C VAL A 860 41.89 11.47 -37.38
N LEU A 861 42.57 10.49 -36.79
CA LEU A 861 43.85 10.73 -36.11
C LEU A 861 44.95 11.19 -37.08
N GLU A 862 44.97 10.64 -38.30
CA GLU A 862 45.89 11.07 -39.37
C GLU A 862 45.57 12.51 -39.85
N LEU A 863 44.29 12.87 -40.00
CA LEU A 863 43.86 14.25 -40.29
C LEU A 863 44.24 15.23 -39.17
N CYS A 864 44.25 14.77 -37.92
CA CYS A 864 44.75 15.53 -36.77
C CYS A 864 46.29 15.49 -36.60
N GLY A 865 47.03 14.91 -37.57
CA GLY A 865 48.50 14.89 -37.57
C GLY A 865 49.13 13.98 -36.51
N THR A 866 48.38 13.05 -35.92
CA THR A 866 48.83 12.20 -34.80
C THR A 866 48.69 10.71 -35.12
N LYS A 867 49.27 9.84 -34.28
CA LYS A 867 49.22 8.38 -34.45
C LYS A 867 48.47 7.72 -33.29
N PRO A 868 47.67 6.65 -33.52
CA PRO A 868 46.87 6.00 -32.48
C PRO A 868 47.65 5.45 -31.26
N GLU A 869 48.97 5.35 -31.38
CA GLU A 869 49.87 4.89 -30.33
C GLU A 869 50.51 6.03 -29.52
N SER A 870 50.36 7.30 -29.90
CA SER A 870 50.89 8.45 -29.16
C SER A 870 50.12 8.67 -27.86
N VAL A 871 50.79 9.07 -26.78
CA VAL A 871 50.12 9.40 -25.50
C VAL A 871 49.21 10.61 -25.67
N ASP A 872 49.63 11.59 -26.46
CA ASP A 872 48.90 12.84 -26.69
C ASP A 872 47.78 12.69 -27.74
N SER A 873 47.54 11.48 -28.27
CA SER A 873 46.56 11.27 -29.36
C SER A 873 45.15 11.72 -28.98
N PHE A 874 44.73 11.46 -27.74
CA PHE A 874 43.45 11.91 -27.21
C PHE A 874 43.39 13.45 -27.10
N THR A 875 44.42 14.07 -26.53
CA THR A 875 44.49 15.53 -26.34
C THR A 875 44.44 16.27 -27.67
N ILE A 876 45.18 15.79 -28.67
CA ILE A 876 45.22 16.37 -30.02
C ILE A 876 43.89 16.15 -30.76
N ALA A 877 43.27 14.98 -30.62
CA ALA A 877 41.97 14.70 -31.24
C ALA A 877 40.81 15.47 -30.57
N ASP A 878 40.87 15.66 -29.26
CA ASP A 878 39.89 16.46 -28.50
C ASP A 878 40.04 17.96 -28.78
N SER A 879 41.27 18.48 -28.97
CA SER A 879 41.50 19.91 -29.23
C SER A 879 40.96 20.39 -30.58
N VAL A 880 40.57 19.47 -31.46
CA VAL A 880 39.92 19.76 -32.75
C VAL A 880 38.42 20.07 -32.58
N GLY A 881 37.75 19.54 -31.55
CA GLY A 881 36.33 19.77 -31.29
C GLY A 881 35.41 19.47 -32.49
N ASP A 882 34.29 20.19 -32.61
CA ASP A 882 33.26 20.08 -33.66
C ASP A 882 33.74 20.43 -35.12
N ARG A 883 35.06 20.36 -35.41
CA ARG A 883 35.65 20.67 -36.73
C ARG A 883 35.73 19.48 -37.70
N ILE A 884 35.46 18.25 -37.25
CA ILE A 884 35.50 17.06 -38.11
C ILE A 884 34.16 16.95 -38.85
N GLN A 885 34.17 17.10 -40.16
CA GLN A 885 32.98 16.97 -40.99
C GLN A 885 32.96 15.62 -41.72
N CYS A 886 31.84 14.89 -41.65
CA CYS A 886 31.63 13.73 -42.53
C CYS A 886 31.20 14.23 -43.92
N THR A 887 31.92 13.86 -44.98
CA THR A 887 31.57 14.29 -46.35
C THR A 887 30.24 13.72 -46.80
N SER A 888 29.93 12.47 -46.44
CA SER A 888 28.74 11.71 -46.86
C SER A 888 27.40 12.32 -46.40
N CYS A 889 27.40 13.17 -45.36
CA CYS A 889 26.18 13.82 -44.85
C CYS A 889 26.37 15.28 -44.40
N SER A 890 27.56 15.86 -44.58
CA SER A 890 27.92 17.22 -44.17
C SER A 890 27.80 17.53 -42.67
N LEU A 891 27.60 16.54 -41.79
CA LEU A 891 27.51 16.74 -40.33
C LEU A 891 28.89 17.01 -39.72
N ASN A 892 28.94 18.03 -38.86
CA ASN A 892 30.09 18.34 -38.00
C ASN A 892 30.01 17.58 -36.66
N MET A 893 31.13 17.00 -36.24
CA MET A 893 31.27 16.27 -34.98
C MET A 893 32.70 16.38 -34.39
N ASP A 894 32.88 15.82 -33.20
CA ASP A 894 34.18 15.62 -32.57
C ASP A 894 34.76 14.21 -32.82
N ALA A 895 36.02 13.99 -32.44
CA ALA A 895 36.72 12.73 -32.66
C ALA A 895 36.16 11.52 -31.87
N ARG A 896 35.31 11.74 -30.87
CA ARG A 896 34.71 10.68 -30.03
C ARG A 896 33.40 10.17 -30.63
N SER A 897 32.66 11.01 -31.34
CA SER A 897 31.45 10.59 -32.10
C SER A 897 31.78 9.85 -33.41
N VAL A 898 32.99 10.00 -33.98
CA VAL A 898 33.42 9.37 -35.24
C VAL A 898 33.13 7.86 -35.32
N GLY A 899 33.52 7.08 -34.31
CA GLY A 899 33.32 5.63 -34.27
C GLY A 899 31.85 5.18 -34.20
N ARG A 900 30.94 6.09 -33.83
CA ARG A 900 29.49 5.90 -33.92
C ARG A 900 28.96 6.31 -35.28
N HIS A 901 29.32 7.51 -35.72
CA HIS A 901 28.85 8.07 -36.97
C HIS A 901 29.23 7.20 -38.18
N CYS A 902 30.43 6.61 -38.18
CA CYS A 902 30.96 5.82 -39.30
C CYS A 902 30.18 4.55 -39.65
N LYS A 903 29.19 4.18 -38.83
CA LYS A 903 28.32 3.02 -39.04
C LYS A 903 27.09 3.34 -39.90
N ARG A 904 26.76 4.63 -40.05
CA ARG A 904 25.58 5.12 -40.80
C ARG A 904 25.74 5.07 -42.31
N HIS A 905 26.96 5.22 -42.83
CA HIS A 905 27.30 5.16 -44.25
C HIS A 905 28.27 4.01 -44.49
N GLU A 906 28.12 3.26 -45.58
CA GLU A 906 28.95 2.07 -45.86
C GLU A 906 30.44 2.45 -45.96
N GLU A 907 30.73 3.51 -46.71
CA GLU A 907 32.01 4.21 -46.73
C GLU A 907 31.88 5.59 -46.08
N CYS A 908 32.85 5.96 -45.25
CA CYS A 908 32.91 7.24 -44.55
C CYS A 908 34.25 7.92 -44.81
N ILE A 909 34.20 9.14 -45.33
CA ILE A 909 35.37 10.02 -45.44
C ILE A 909 35.11 11.23 -44.55
N PHE A 910 36.10 11.56 -43.74
CA PHE A 910 36.10 12.74 -42.87
C PHE A 910 37.02 13.82 -43.44
N ALA A 911 36.67 15.08 -43.17
CA ALA A 911 37.47 16.25 -43.54
C ALA A 911 37.60 17.18 -42.32
N LEU A 912 38.75 17.84 -42.19
CA LEU A 912 39.02 18.78 -41.11
C LEU A 912 38.74 20.22 -41.57
N LEU A 913 37.78 20.90 -40.94
CA LEU A 913 37.42 22.27 -41.29
C LEU A 913 38.41 23.31 -40.73
N PRO A 914 38.58 24.46 -41.41
CA PRO A 914 39.34 25.59 -40.90
C PRO A 914 38.61 26.28 -39.73
N GLU A 915 39.36 27.03 -38.91
CA GLU A 915 38.87 27.59 -37.63
C GLU A 915 37.78 28.66 -37.82
N SER A 916 37.80 29.37 -38.95
CA SER A 916 36.75 30.31 -39.34
C SER A 916 35.41 29.65 -39.73
N GLY A 917 35.37 28.33 -39.89
CA GLY A 917 34.21 27.59 -40.39
C GLY A 917 33.19 27.12 -39.34
N VAL A 918 33.39 27.39 -38.04
CA VAL A 918 32.58 26.82 -36.95
C VAL A 918 31.86 27.89 -36.12
N SER A 919 30.53 27.80 -36.05
CA SER A 919 29.70 28.60 -35.14
C SER A 919 29.86 28.08 -33.70
N GLY A 920 30.72 28.74 -32.93
CA GLY A 920 31.19 28.28 -31.61
C GLY A 920 30.15 28.17 -30.48
N GLU A 921 28.88 28.52 -30.72
CA GLU A 921 27.81 28.49 -29.70
C GLU A 921 27.24 27.09 -29.44
N ARG A 922 27.60 26.08 -30.25
CA ARG A 922 26.90 24.77 -30.28
C ARG A 922 27.88 23.60 -30.21
N LEU A 923 28.37 23.30 -29.02
CA LEU A 923 29.25 22.15 -28.72
C LEU A 923 28.42 20.85 -28.53
N ILE A 924 29.06 19.69 -28.77
CA ILE A 924 28.46 18.37 -28.47
C ILE A 924 28.42 18.12 -26.95
N GLN A 925 27.34 17.49 -26.47
CA GLN A 925 27.17 17.13 -25.06
C GLN A 925 27.14 15.61 -24.90
N HIS A 926 28.31 15.00 -24.71
CA HIS A 926 28.44 13.54 -24.61
C HIS A 926 27.54 12.94 -23.51
N GLY A 927 26.85 11.86 -23.85
CA GLY A 927 25.97 11.15 -22.92
C GLY A 927 24.64 11.87 -22.65
N LEU A 928 24.39 13.04 -23.26
CA LEU A 928 23.07 13.69 -23.21
C LEU A 928 22.00 12.77 -23.80
N THR A 929 22.29 12.10 -24.92
CA THR A 929 21.37 11.13 -25.54
C THR A 929 21.13 9.93 -24.64
N ALA A 930 22.18 9.39 -24.00
CA ALA A 930 22.04 8.28 -23.06
C ALA A 930 21.15 8.68 -21.89
N LYS A 931 21.42 9.83 -21.26
CA LYS A 931 20.60 10.43 -20.20
C LYS A 931 19.15 10.63 -20.67
N LEU A 932 18.92 11.19 -21.86
CA LEU A 932 17.58 11.43 -22.40
C LEU A 932 16.84 10.16 -22.84
N ILE A 933 17.54 9.04 -23.06
CA ILE A 933 16.89 7.73 -23.29
C ILE A 933 16.51 7.05 -21.97
N GLU A 934 17.18 7.36 -20.86
CA GLU A 934 16.86 6.76 -19.56
C GLU A 934 15.41 6.95 -19.13
N HIS A 935 14.88 5.92 -18.46
CA HIS A 935 13.59 5.95 -17.81
C HIS A 935 13.70 6.53 -16.38
N THR A 936 14.50 7.59 -16.21
CA THR A 936 14.62 8.39 -14.99
C THR A 936 13.59 9.52 -14.94
N THR A 937 13.45 10.16 -13.78
CA THR A 937 12.43 11.19 -13.50
C THR A 937 12.86 12.54 -14.09
N GLU A 938 14.17 12.73 -14.17
CA GLU A 938 14.90 13.93 -14.55
C GLU A 938 14.99 13.96 -16.07
N ALA A 939 15.41 12.84 -16.69
CA ALA A 939 15.41 12.64 -18.13
C ALA A 939 14.04 12.84 -18.78
N ALA A 940 12.95 12.49 -18.08
CA ALA A 940 11.60 12.77 -18.56
C ALA A 940 11.35 14.27 -18.67
N SER A 941 11.60 15.03 -17.59
CA SER A 941 11.48 16.50 -17.61
C SER A 941 12.30 17.11 -18.75
N GLN A 942 13.55 16.67 -18.90
CA GLN A 942 14.43 17.21 -19.93
C GLN A 942 13.98 16.87 -21.35
N ARG A 943 13.49 15.65 -21.61
CA ARG A 943 12.95 15.28 -22.94
C ARG A 943 11.82 16.19 -23.42
N ASP A 944 11.04 16.72 -22.48
CA ASP A 944 9.83 17.48 -22.78
C ASP A 944 10.13 19.00 -22.94
N GLU A 945 11.31 19.47 -22.48
CA GLU A 945 11.83 20.83 -22.75
C GLU A 945 11.94 21.09 -24.26
N GLN A 946 11.36 22.19 -24.77
CA GLN A 946 11.50 22.64 -26.17
C GLN A 946 12.86 23.34 -26.42
N ALA A 947 13.95 22.72 -25.98
CA ALA A 947 15.29 23.30 -25.97
C ALA A 947 16.26 22.67 -27.00
N TYR A 948 15.81 21.69 -27.79
CA TYR A 948 16.68 20.94 -28.69
C TYR A 948 16.58 21.38 -30.15
N GLY A 949 17.70 21.76 -30.76
CA GLY A 949 17.81 22.08 -32.18
C GLY A 949 18.53 20.98 -32.97
N CYS A 950 18.07 20.71 -34.20
CA CYS A 950 18.71 19.76 -35.10
C CYS A 950 20.00 20.36 -35.73
N ARG A 951 21.12 19.60 -35.75
CA ARG A 951 22.37 20.02 -36.43
C ARG A 951 22.33 19.86 -37.95
N HIS A 952 21.49 18.95 -38.46
CA HIS A 952 21.39 18.64 -39.89
C HIS A 952 20.62 19.71 -40.70
N CYS A 953 19.71 20.46 -40.06
CA CYS A 953 18.97 21.57 -40.67
C CYS A 953 19.79 22.87 -40.73
N ARG A 954 20.94 22.88 -41.43
CA ARG A 954 21.65 24.13 -41.75
C ARG A 954 20.75 25.04 -42.61
N PRO A 955 20.74 26.37 -42.39
CA PRO A 955 20.12 27.29 -43.33
C PRO A 955 20.90 27.25 -44.65
N THR A 956 20.20 27.10 -45.77
CA THR A 956 20.77 27.26 -47.10
C THR A 956 21.22 28.70 -47.30
N PRO A 957 22.39 28.96 -47.93
CA PRO A 957 22.67 30.29 -48.48
C PRO A 957 21.57 30.63 -49.50
N VAL A 958 21.08 31.87 -49.46
CA VAL A 958 20.12 32.39 -50.45
C VAL A 958 20.91 32.85 -51.66
N ASN A 959 20.35 32.67 -52.85
CA ASN A 959 20.99 33.00 -54.12
C ASN A 959 21.21 34.52 -54.24
N ASP A 960 22.39 34.96 -54.68
CA ASP A 960 22.86 36.37 -54.61
C ASP A 960 22.20 37.32 -55.64
N GLN A 961 20.88 37.49 -55.60
CA GLN A 961 20.13 38.39 -56.51
C GLN A 961 19.03 39.26 -55.89
N GLU A 962 18.85 39.30 -54.56
CA GLU A 962 17.94 40.25 -53.89
C GLU A 962 18.64 41.03 -52.75
N PRO A 963 18.31 42.33 -52.55
CA PRO A 963 19.02 43.19 -51.60
C PRO A 963 18.72 42.85 -50.13
N ALA A 964 19.72 43.05 -49.27
CA ALA A 964 19.74 42.49 -47.93
C ALA A 964 18.73 43.08 -46.93
N THR A 965 17.70 42.30 -46.58
CA THR A 965 16.92 42.48 -45.33
C THR A 965 17.31 41.39 -44.32
N HIS A 966 18.26 41.72 -43.44
CA HIS A 966 19.06 40.73 -42.71
C HIS A 966 18.37 40.20 -41.43
N ILE A 967 17.49 39.19 -41.57
CA ILE A 967 16.94 38.43 -40.43
C ILE A 967 17.47 36.99 -40.46
N GLN A 968 18.46 36.70 -39.61
CA GLN A 968 18.90 35.33 -39.35
C GLN A 968 17.76 34.52 -38.72
N ARG A 969 17.13 33.64 -39.50
CA ARG A 969 16.07 32.76 -39.01
C ARG A 969 16.61 31.85 -37.91
N ARG A 970 16.17 32.06 -36.67
CA ARG A 970 16.55 31.23 -35.51
C ARG A 970 16.19 29.75 -35.78
N PRO A 971 17.02 28.78 -35.35
CA PRO A 971 16.73 27.37 -35.54
C PRO A 971 15.43 26.99 -34.81
N LYS A 972 14.60 26.15 -35.44
CA LYS A 972 13.39 25.63 -34.77
C LYS A 972 13.82 24.68 -33.66
N LEU A 973 13.65 25.12 -32.41
CA LEU A 973 13.78 24.25 -31.25
C LEU A 973 12.55 23.34 -31.12
N MET A 974 12.77 22.15 -30.59
CA MET A 974 11.79 21.08 -30.46
C MET A 974 12.03 20.35 -29.12
N ASN A 975 11.02 19.64 -28.63
CA ASN A 975 11.24 18.64 -27.58
C ASN A 975 11.93 17.39 -28.15
N PHE A 976 12.53 16.55 -27.31
CA PHE A 976 13.37 15.43 -27.75
C PHE A 976 12.61 14.41 -28.60
N ASN A 977 11.31 14.21 -28.34
CA ASN A 977 10.47 13.31 -29.13
C ASN A 977 10.18 13.89 -30.53
N GLY A 978 9.84 15.18 -30.63
CA GLY A 978 9.65 15.86 -31.91
C GLY A 978 10.95 15.95 -32.73
N LEU A 979 12.09 16.17 -32.07
CA LEU A 979 13.41 16.10 -32.68
C LEU A 979 13.72 14.70 -33.25
N ARG A 980 13.37 13.63 -32.54
CA ARG A 980 13.54 12.25 -33.03
C ARG A 980 12.68 11.95 -34.26
N SER A 981 11.42 12.36 -34.27
CA SER A 981 10.56 12.23 -35.47
C SER A 981 11.13 13.03 -36.63
N HIS A 982 11.49 14.29 -36.40
CA HIS A 982 12.11 15.17 -37.39
C HIS A 982 13.41 14.60 -37.98
N LEU A 983 14.32 14.07 -37.16
CA LEU A 983 15.56 13.44 -37.61
C LEU A 983 15.29 12.18 -38.44
N LYS A 984 14.32 11.35 -38.05
CA LYS A 984 13.92 10.16 -38.82
C LYS A 984 13.29 10.53 -40.16
N GLU A 985 12.37 11.49 -40.18
CA GLU A 985 11.59 11.88 -41.36
C GLU A 985 12.39 12.71 -42.38
N LYS A 986 13.17 13.70 -41.91
CA LYS A 986 13.88 14.64 -42.80
C LYS A 986 15.32 14.27 -43.12
N HIS A 987 15.94 13.42 -42.31
CA HIS A 987 17.37 13.10 -42.43
C HIS A 987 17.67 11.59 -42.40
N GLY A 988 16.64 10.74 -42.33
CA GLY A 988 16.79 9.27 -42.27
C GLY A 988 17.42 8.74 -40.98
N VAL A 989 17.69 9.61 -39.99
CA VAL A 989 18.40 9.24 -38.76
C VAL A 989 17.44 8.57 -37.79
N GLU A 990 17.29 7.25 -37.92
CA GLU A 990 16.47 6.44 -37.01
C GLU A 990 17.05 6.37 -35.57
N TRP A 991 18.38 6.42 -35.45
CA TRP A 991 19.12 6.26 -34.19
C TRP A 991 19.86 7.54 -33.85
N ILE A 992 19.18 8.39 -33.08
CA ILE A 992 19.70 9.66 -32.57
C ILE A 992 20.92 9.45 -31.66
N ALA A 993 21.89 10.36 -31.76
CA ALA A 993 23.15 10.38 -31.03
C ALA A 993 23.54 11.83 -30.67
N ASP A 994 24.54 11.98 -29.78
CA ASP A 994 24.95 13.28 -29.23
C ASP A 994 25.41 14.28 -30.31
N GLU A 995 25.93 13.77 -31.43
CA GLU A 995 26.35 14.53 -32.60
C GLU A 995 25.21 15.06 -33.50
N ASP A 996 23.94 14.67 -33.30
CA ASP A 996 22.84 15.02 -34.22
C ASP A 996 22.13 16.34 -33.89
N PHE A 997 22.31 16.84 -32.66
CA PHE A 997 21.53 17.94 -32.10
C PHE A 997 22.34 18.79 -31.12
N PHE A 998 21.75 19.89 -30.68
CA PHE A 998 22.29 20.76 -29.64
C PHE A 998 21.19 21.19 -28.66
N LEU A 999 21.57 21.42 -27.41
CA LEU A 999 20.70 21.96 -26.36
C LEU A 999 20.96 23.47 -26.25
N GLN A 1000 19.94 24.29 -26.56
CA GLN A 1000 19.99 25.74 -26.37
C GLN A 1000 19.30 26.11 -25.06
N LYS A 1001 20.09 26.49 -24.05
CA LYS A 1001 19.55 27.02 -22.79
C LYS A 1001 19.03 28.44 -23.01
N ASN A 1002 17.86 28.76 -22.46
CA ASN A 1002 17.39 30.14 -22.42
C ASN A 1002 18.33 30.99 -21.56
N SER A 1003 18.82 32.09 -22.12
CA SER A 1003 19.48 33.16 -21.36
C SER A 1003 18.48 33.83 -20.42
N ALA A 1004 18.97 34.38 -19.31
CA ALA A 1004 18.13 34.88 -18.21
C ALA A 1004 17.14 35.99 -18.61
N THR A 1005 16.13 36.17 -17.76
CA THR A 1005 15.19 37.29 -17.76
C THR A 1005 15.91 38.65 -17.79
N PRO A 1006 15.37 39.67 -18.47
CA PRO A 1006 15.93 41.01 -18.44
C PRO A 1006 15.84 41.59 -17.02
N ASN A 1007 16.95 42.18 -16.55
CA ASN A 1007 17.10 42.61 -15.16
C ASN A 1007 16.27 43.90 -14.90
N SER A 1008 15.09 43.76 -14.30
CA SER A 1008 14.17 44.86 -14.00
C SER A 1008 14.54 45.61 -12.72
N ASN A 1009 15.71 46.24 -12.70
CA ASN A 1009 16.11 47.21 -11.67
C ASN A 1009 16.71 48.44 -12.35
N ARG A 1010 15.91 49.50 -12.51
CA ARG A 1010 16.36 50.78 -13.06
C ARG A 1010 15.59 52.00 -12.51
N THR A 1011 15.53 52.07 -11.19
CA THR A 1011 15.36 53.28 -10.37
C THR A 1011 16.15 53.06 -9.09
#